data_AF-A0A6G3B7T5-F1
#
_entry.id   AF-A0A6G3B7T5-F1
#
_cell.length_a   1.000
_cell.length_b   1.000
_cell.length_c   1.000
_cell.angle_alpha   90.00
_cell.angle_beta   90.00
_cell.angle_gamma   90.00
#
_symmetry.space_group_name_H-M   'P 1'
#
loop_
_entity.id
_entity.type
_entity.pdbx_description
1 polymer ?
#
loop_
_entity_poly.entity_id
_entity_poly.type
_entity_poly.pdbx_seq_one_letter_code
_entity_poly.pdbx_strand_id
1 'polypeptide(L)'
;MGSGDRSTLVRICDQAGRPRGTGFVADDRGTVVTAHQATAAPGPYLLHGTDGRTCSVGPDDITALPALGLALLRTGGSGTLDVEPLPIAVRERIEPGRYVGIAAHGRREARVLGTAPATYTAPDGCGHPVPAALELALGTDGRDALRSGGAAIGGPVTDPATGAVLGLLCTALTTPYEAAGLALPIPRGADPALDALLARNATAAPAYGPDLNLAGALQLTATSVGSADGPKARTAPVEREDIHAELAAFATGTGTVLGLVGGPGTGRTTELAALAARRADGAAPAPTLWLRGADLLADDTSVAEAADRTLTRSARIVTAAGALGDMATATADRIAALAADAGHPLLVVLDGPEEMPPLLAHRLPEWTANTAGWLREHGVRLVVACRPEHWETAGALYPPGALHRPHRPARALPPSLRLADLTPDQADRAKERLGIPPHALAPGHDRHPLTLRLLAEVREALPPGVPGRPDTEDVFGAHLDLMCVRIAVRIAAAADEQPRGTAVRRLAARVAGQVHEAARRCLGPGQGELDREAFEEVFPWRTGWASAVLTEGLLVPAGAGYRFAHEELGDWVQGAHLDLDAALRSLVHRWHRGSGAVVRLPSGPTEGEPRSLPVPRHRIGPVIQAMVLLGRRQGTAALAHRMADLIEALDRLWADGHHGEGPRDEGRHGAGQREEARHGEGHRPRRPCDEDAAWWAAHLLGGSLLRVPDARPYLGVLRVLAGRITRRSADAAGGPAGPGAYSEFGPWFWRRLRLPEEDRIDLLRRLVPADGVPRTDGDERYLDAVARRLTLNAPVVLPLLCRWFTDERPLLIGGPDAPDESLRPTVAAAAQALLHARRDLAVDDLTDALVATPHTRAGELLAALAEDEPTALCRAVERWARDEDRPARRSAAARYAGLLQPRITADGDRALLRSAAGILLARPEDWELHAAALTLLVRDPKSRGPHLPQALRLFAHGDPRLPVELLAEVFPLHPEPVLAALRARLARPGDGAAAVLRALAGLDTPALALHVAGLVREYIDAHPEDGTHAAEYVDLRLEHGPAARALLLPLVTGLLRDRPAPPPVRAALARVLAGAGSTASRPLRAELLEVLLEFEQTTGRDPDVLDALLQAAAAGVGDRPEIRTRALVHRTGMLLVRTPEGAARFDRRLVELARDVPGFAALVIRWLADAPQEWAAVVGPSARRTVEALETSRRAMPMPMQAAGREHGSLRPA
;
A
#
# COMPACT_ATOMS: atom_id res chain seq x y z
N MET A 1 24.76 15.23 -72.66
CA MET A 1 23.63 14.31 -72.93
C MET A 1 23.97 12.92 -72.40
N GLY A 2 24.02 12.78 -71.07
CA GLY A 2 24.28 11.51 -70.39
C GLY A 2 22.96 10.93 -69.86
N SER A 3 22.77 9.63 -70.06
CA SER A 3 21.62 8.80 -69.73
C SER A 3 21.41 8.55 -68.23
N GLY A 4 21.58 9.57 -67.39
CA GLY A 4 21.77 9.39 -65.94
C GLY A 4 20.55 9.06 -65.09
N ASP A 5 19.32 9.04 -65.62
CA ASP A 5 18.14 8.97 -64.74
C ASP A 5 16.89 8.34 -65.38
N ARG A 6 17.08 7.27 -66.17
CA ARG A 6 16.00 6.30 -66.44
C ARG A 6 15.86 5.28 -65.30
N SER A 7 16.61 5.46 -64.22
CA SER A 7 16.78 4.56 -63.06
C SER A 7 15.64 4.63 -62.03
N THR A 8 14.53 5.31 -62.33
CA THR A 8 13.36 5.42 -61.42
C THR A 8 12.00 5.19 -62.10
N LEU A 9 11.97 4.89 -63.40
CA LEU A 9 10.72 4.74 -64.18
C LEU A 9 10.58 3.33 -64.74
N VAL A 10 9.34 2.83 -64.75
CA VAL A 10 8.99 1.50 -65.26
C VAL A 10 8.59 1.61 -66.73
N ARG A 11 9.23 0.84 -67.61
CA ARG A 11 8.83 0.78 -69.03
C ARG A 11 7.82 -0.34 -69.24
N ILE A 12 6.70 -0.02 -69.86
CA ILE A 12 5.60 -0.95 -70.14
C ILE A 12 5.71 -1.41 -71.58
N CYS A 13 5.90 -2.71 -71.79
CA CYS A 13 6.01 -3.32 -73.10
C CYS A 13 4.89 -4.35 -73.32
N ASP A 14 4.51 -4.56 -74.57
CA ASP A 14 3.75 -5.76 -74.95
C ASP A 14 4.64 -7.02 -74.91
N GLN A 15 4.06 -8.20 -75.08
CA GLN A 15 4.82 -9.46 -75.13
C GLN A 15 5.84 -9.54 -76.29
N ALA A 16 5.68 -8.71 -77.33
CA ALA A 16 6.62 -8.60 -78.43
C ALA A 16 7.77 -7.62 -78.12
N GLY A 17 7.82 -7.06 -76.90
CA GLY A 17 8.84 -6.12 -76.46
C GLY A 17 8.66 -4.70 -76.98
N ARG A 18 7.52 -4.38 -77.61
CA ARG A 18 7.25 -3.03 -78.13
C ARG A 18 6.80 -2.11 -76.99
N PRO A 19 7.36 -0.89 -76.87
CA PRO A 19 7.01 0.04 -75.81
C PRO A 19 5.58 0.57 -75.99
N ARG A 20 4.74 0.34 -74.98
CA ARG A 20 3.34 0.79 -74.91
C ARG A 20 3.19 2.05 -74.06
N GLY A 21 4.06 2.23 -73.07
CA GLY A 21 4.01 3.34 -72.14
C GLY A 21 5.18 3.34 -71.16
N THR A 22 5.17 4.33 -70.28
CA THR A 22 5.94 4.38 -69.05
C THR A 22 5.00 4.54 -67.86
N GLY A 23 5.49 4.19 -66.68
CA GLY A 23 4.81 4.40 -65.42
C GLY A 23 5.82 4.56 -64.30
N PHE A 24 5.33 4.80 -63.09
CA PHE A 24 6.17 4.91 -61.89
C PHE A 24 5.60 4.03 -60.78
N VAL A 25 6.46 3.56 -59.89
CA VAL A 25 6.04 2.82 -58.69
C VAL A 25 5.50 3.83 -57.68
N ALA A 26 4.29 3.58 -57.15
CA ALA A 26 3.60 4.50 -56.23
C ALA A 26 3.54 4.00 -54.78
N ASP A 27 3.81 2.73 -54.49
CA ASP A 27 3.78 2.21 -53.12
C ASP A 27 4.78 1.08 -52.88
N ASP A 28 4.91 0.69 -51.61
CA ASP A 28 5.73 -0.40 -51.11
C ASP A 28 5.26 -1.81 -51.59
N ARG A 29 4.04 -1.90 -52.15
CA ARG A 29 3.50 -3.11 -52.79
C ARG A 29 3.90 -3.21 -54.26
N GLY A 30 4.63 -2.24 -54.80
CA GLY A 30 5.09 -2.22 -56.19
C GLY A 30 3.97 -1.86 -57.18
N THR A 31 2.92 -1.16 -56.76
CA THR A 31 1.84 -0.73 -57.66
C THR A 31 2.38 0.31 -58.64
N VAL A 32 2.31 0.03 -59.94
CA VAL A 32 2.75 0.95 -61.00
C VAL A 32 1.56 1.74 -61.51
N VAL A 33 1.68 3.07 -61.54
CA VAL A 33 0.66 3.99 -62.08
C VAL A 33 1.06 4.43 -63.48
N THR A 34 0.13 4.35 -64.41
CA THR A 34 0.30 4.79 -65.80
C THR A 34 -1.02 5.33 -66.37
N ALA A 35 -0.97 5.87 -67.59
CA ALA A 35 -2.18 6.24 -68.31
C ALA A 35 -2.89 4.98 -68.83
N HIS A 36 -4.22 4.93 -68.76
CA HIS A 36 -5.07 3.86 -69.32
C HIS A 36 -4.75 3.56 -70.80
N GLN A 37 -4.32 4.59 -71.53
CA GLN A 37 -3.83 4.47 -72.91
C GLN A 37 -2.67 3.46 -73.07
N ALA A 38 -1.79 3.35 -72.07
CA ALA A 38 -0.67 2.39 -72.09
C ALA A 38 -1.15 0.93 -71.95
N THR A 39 -2.30 0.72 -71.29
CA THR A 39 -2.92 -0.60 -71.05
C THR A 39 -4.12 -0.87 -71.97
N ALA A 40 -4.26 -0.10 -73.05
CA ALA A 40 -5.40 -0.14 -73.96
C ALA A 40 -5.62 -1.47 -74.69
N ALA A 41 -4.59 -2.31 -74.84
CA ALA A 41 -4.70 -3.60 -75.52
C ALA A 41 -4.96 -4.73 -74.51
N PRO A 42 -5.80 -5.73 -74.83
CA PRO A 42 -5.94 -6.91 -73.99
C PRO A 42 -4.66 -7.76 -74.09
N GLY A 43 -4.00 -7.98 -72.97
CA GLY A 43 -2.85 -8.87 -72.89
C GLY A 43 -2.17 -8.82 -71.54
N PRO A 44 -1.35 -9.83 -71.20
CA PRO A 44 -0.35 -9.64 -70.17
C PRO A 44 0.75 -8.67 -70.67
N TYR A 45 1.18 -7.76 -69.80
CA TYR A 45 2.21 -6.76 -70.09
C TYR A 45 3.54 -7.12 -69.43
N LEU A 46 4.66 -6.76 -70.08
CA LEU A 46 6.00 -6.88 -69.52
C LEU A 46 6.46 -5.52 -68.98
N LEU A 47 6.68 -5.45 -67.68
CA LEU A 47 7.24 -4.30 -66.98
C LEU A 47 8.75 -4.44 -66.85
N HIS A 48 9.50 -3.42 -67.26
CA HIS A 48 10.95 -3.36 -67.09
C HIS A 48 11.32 -2.30 -66.04
N GLY A 49 12.02 -2.75 -64.99
CA GLY A 49 12.64 -1.89 -63.99
C GLY A 49 14.04 -1.41 -64.40
N THR A 50 14.79 -0.94 -63.41
CA THR A 50 15.98 -0.09 -63.58
C THR A 50 17.28 -0.89 -63.63
N ASP A 51 17.25 -2.09 -63.05
CA ASP A 51 18.32 -3.11 -63.07
C ASP A 51 18.10 -4.22 -64.11
N GLY A 52 17.20 -4.01 -65.07
CA GLY A 52 16.82 -5.03 -66.06
C GLY A 52 15.93 -6.14 -65.51
N ARG A 53 15.48 -6.05 -64.25
CA ARG A 53 14.42 -6.90 -63.69
C ARG A 53 13.14 -6.73 -64.50
N THR A 54 12.44 -7.84 -64.75
CA THR A 54 11.19 -7.85 -65.50
C THR A 54 10.08 -8.53 -64.73
N CYS A 55 8.87 -7.98 -64.83
CA CYS A 55 7.66 -8.52 -64.21
C CYS A 55 6.56 -8.63 -65.26
N SER A 56 5.91 -9.80 -65.35
CA SER A 56 4.75 -9.99 -66.21
C SER A 56 3.48 -9.72 -65.41
N VAL A 57 2.61 -8.85 -65.90
CA VAL A 57 1.36 -8.44 -65.26
C VAL A 57 0.19 -8.94 -66.11
N GLY A 58 -0.66 -9.81 -65.54
CA GLY A 58 -1.84 -10.34 -66.22
C GLY A 58 -3.05 -9.39 -66.17
N PRO A 59 -4.14 -9.68 -66.88
CA PRO A 59 -5.36 -8.86 -66.84
C PRO A 59 -5.96 -8.73 -65.43
N ASP A 60 -5.85 -9.76 -64.59
CA ASP A 60 -6.32 -9.74 -63.18
C ASP A 60 -5.49 -8.82 -62.27
N ASP A 61 -4.29 -8.43 -62.70
CA ASP A 61 -3.38 -7.55 -61.98
C ASP A 61 -3.51 -6.08 -62.44
N ILE A 62 -4.37 -5.80 -63.42
CA ILE A 62 -4.58 -4.48 -64.00
C ILE A 62 -5.94 -3.95 -63.55
N THR A 63 -5.92 -2.85 -62.80
CA THR A 63 -7.13 -2.07 -62.50
C THR A 63 -7.21 -0.90 -63.46
N ALA A 64 -8.04 -1.04 -64.50
CA ALA A 64 -8.28 0.01 -65.48
C ALA A 64 -9.30 1.04 -64.94
N LEU A 65 -8.94 2.32 -64.97
CA LEU A 65 -9.78 3.45 -64.54
C LEU A 65 -10.03 4.39 -65.74
N PRO A 66 -10.78 3.96 -66.76
CA PRO A 66 -10.96 4.71 -68.00
C PRO A 66 -11.64 6.08 -67.80
N ALA A 67 -12.55 6.19 -66.82
CA ALA A 67 -13.18 7.46 -66.44
C ALA A 67 -12.17 8.52 -65.94
N LEU A 68 -11.01 8.08 -65.42
CA LEU A 68 -9.91 8.95 -64.98
C LEU A 68 -8.76 8.97 -65.99
N GLY A 69 -8.81 8.14 -67.04
CA GLY A 69 -7.70 7.92 -67.97
C GLY A 69 -6.49 7.23 -67.36
N LEU A 70 -6.62 6.56 -66.20
CA LEU A 70 -5.53 5.95 -65.44
C LEU A 70 -5.58 4.41 -65.45
N ALA A 71 -4.45 3.76 -65.20
CA ALA A 71 -4.38 2.33 -64.93
C ALA A 71 -3.38 2.02 -63.81
N LEU A 72 -3.75 1.08 -62.93
CA LEU A 72 -2.94 0.61 -61.81
C LEU A 72 -2.51 -0.83 -62.07
N LEU A 73 -1.21 -1.11 -62.05
CA LEU A 73 -0.66 -2.45 -62.32
C LEU A 73 0.01 -3.00 -61.06
N ARG A 74 -0.43 -4.19 -60.61
CA ARG A 74 0.14 -4.86 -59.43
C ARG A 74 1.31 -5.76 -59.83
N THR A 75 2.43 -5.67 -59.10
CA THR A 75 3.67 -6.39 -59.42
C THR A 75 4.16 -7.34 -58.33
N GLY A 76 3.41 -7.47 -57.23
CA GLY A 76 3.68 -8.44 -56.16
C GLY A 76 4.70 -8.01 -55.10
N GLY A 77 5.19 -6.76 -55.11
CA GLY A 77 6.08 -6.19 -54.09
C GLY A 77 7.05 -5.13 -54.63
N SER A 78 7.53 -4.21 -53.78
CA SER A 78 8.45 -3.12 -54.16
C SER A 78 9.80 -3.61 -54.70
N GLY A 79 10.33 -4.73 -54.20
CA GLY A 79 11.61 -5.30 -54.64
C GLY A 79 11.58 -5.99 -56.02
N THR A 80 10.39 -6.19 -56.61
CA THR A 80 10.26 -6.93 -57.89
C THR A 80 10.90 -6.19 -59.05
N LEU A 81 10.78 -4.85 -59.07
CA LEU A 81 11.32 -4.00 -60.14
C LEU A 81 12.57 -3.22 -59.73
N ASP A 82 12.93 -3.24 -58.43
CA ASP A 82 14.04 -2.48 -57.83
C ASP A 82 13.96 -0.96 -58.05
N VAL A 83 12.73 -0.43 -57.96
CA VAL A 83 12.43 0.98 -58.19
C VAL A 83 11.83 1.57 -56.91
N GLU A 84 12.41 2.66 -56.42
CA GLU A 84 11.86 3.38 -55.26
C GLU A 84 10.53 4.07 -55.61
N PRO A 85 9.53 4.04 -54.72
CA PRO A 85 8.26 4.72 -54.93
C PRO A 85 8.42 6.24 -55.09
N LEU A 86 7.74 6.84 -56.08
CA LEU A 86 7.71 8.30 -56.24
C LEU A 86 6.54 8.93 -55.46
N PRO A 87 6.75 10.08 -54.78
CA PRO A 87 5.68 10.77 -54.09
C PRO A 87 4.67 11.36 -55.07
N ILE A 88 3.37 11.25 -54.78
CA ILE A 88 2.30 11.89 -55.54
C ILE A 88 1.90 13.19 -54.83
N ALA A 89 1.77 14.26 -55.60
CA ALA A 89 1.49 15.58 -55.04
C ALA A 89 0.14 15.64 -54.34
N VAL A 90 0.10 16.38 -53.23
CA VAL A 90 -1.11 16.49 -52.38
C VAL A 90 -1.86 17.81 -52.55
N ARG A 91 -1.34 18.71 -53.35
CA ARG A 91 -1.93 20.03 -53.59
C ARG A 91 -3.17 19.96 -54.49
N GLU A 92 -4.21 20.73 -54.15
CA GLU A 92 -5.44 20.80 -54.94
C GLU A 92 -5.30 21.61 -56.24
N ARG A 93 -4.35 22.55 -56.28
CA ARG A 93 -4.10 23.41 -57.44
C ARG A 93 -2.62 23.51 -57.75
N ILE A 94 -2.33 23.59 -59.05
CA ILE A 94 -0.97 23.79 -59.56
C ILE A 94 -0.95 25.17 -60.21
N GLU A 95 -0.14 26.07 -59.66
CA GLU A 95 -0.06 27.45 -60.11
C GLU A 95 0.42 27.55 -61.57
N PRO A 96 -0.26 28.32 -62.43
CA PRO A 96 0.21 28.65 -63.76
C PRO A 96 1.62 29.29 -63.73
N GLY A 97 2.41 29.05 -64.77
CA GLY A 97 3.78 29.56 -64.91
C GLY A 97 4.86 28.68 -64.27
N ARG A 98 4.49 27.61 -63.57
CA ARG A 98 5.43 26.72 -62.87
C ARG A 98 6.18 25.79 -63.83
N TYR A 99 7.48 25.62 -63.61
CA TYR A 99 8.29 24.65 -64.35
C TYR A 99 8.09 23.24 -63.79
N VAL A 100 7.96 22.26 -64.69
CA VAL A 100 7.77 20.84 -64.37
C VAL A 100 8.70 19.98 -65.20
N GLY A 101 9.18 18.89 -64.61
CA GLY A 101 9.88 17.84 -65.32
C GLY A 101 8.88 16.88 -65.97
N ILE A 102 9.14 16.45 -67.19
CA ILE A 102 8.32 15.48 -67.91
C ILE A 102 9.18 14.32 -68.42
N ALA A 103 8.65 13.10 -68.34
CA ALA A 103 9.29 11.89 -68.85
C ALA A 103 8.86 11.61 -70.31
N ALA A 104 9.44 12.32 -71.28
CA ALA A 104 9.14 12.20 -72.71
C ALA A 104 10.42 11.89 -73.52
N HIS A 105 10.71 10.58 -73.70
CA HIS A 105 11.96 10.07 -74.29
C HIS A 105 13.25 10.46 -73.54
N GLY A 106 13.12 10.84 -72.27
CA GLY A 106 14.18 11.37 -71.40
C GLY A 106 13.56 12.41 -70.47
N ARG A 107 14.31 12.91 -69.47
CA ARG A 107 13.86 14.06 -68.66
C ARG A 107 13.91 15.33 -69.51
N ARG A 108 12.80 16.07 -69.54
CA ARG A 108 12.67 17.39 -70.20
C ARG A 108 11.91 18.34 -69.30
N GLU A 109 12.05 19.65 -69.51
CA GLU A 109 11.28 20.66 -68.79
C GLU A 109 10.09 21.16 -69.62
N ALA A 110 8.99 21.44 -68.94
CA ALA A 110 7.79 22.06 -69.48
C ALA A 110 7.29 23.14 -68.52
N ARG A 111 6.42 24.04 -68.98
CA ARG A 111 5.79 25.05 -68.12
C ARG A 111 4.28 24.86 -68.06
N VAL A 112 3.70 24.84 -66.87
CA VAL A 112 2.25 24.74 -66.67
C VAL A 112 1.59 26.04 -67.13
N LEU A 113 0.62 25.97 -68.02
CA LEU A 113 -0.18 27.12 -68.48
C LEU A 113 -1.45 27.31 -67.63
N GLY A 114 -1.93 26.22 -67.02
CA GLY A 114 -3.13 26.19 -66.18
C GLY A 114 -3.78 24.82 -66.23
N THR A 115 -5.06 24.78 -65.87
CA THR A 115 -5.91 23.60 -66.05
C THR A 115 -6.97 23.89 -67.12
N ALA A 116 -7.28 22.90 -67.95
CA ALA A 116 -8.26 23.00 -69.02
C ALA A 116 -9.20 21.78 -69.02
N PRO A 117 -10.50 21.97 -69.34
CA PRO A 117 -11.40 20.84 -69.58
C PRO A 117 -10.97 20.13 -70.86
N ALA A 118 -10.66 18.85 -70.74
CA ALA A 118 -10.26 17.98 -71.85
C ALA A 118 -11.15 16.73 -71.90
N THR A 119 -11.11 16.01 -73.02
CA THR A 119 -11.78 14.71 -73.15
C THR A 119 -10.72 13.64 -73.38
N TYR A 120 -10.66 12.63 -72.52
CA TYR A 120 -9.88 11.43 -72.74
C TYR A 120 -10.67 10.48 -73.64
N THR A 121 -10.13 10.13 -74.81
CA THR A 121 -10.77 9.16 -75.69
C THR A 121 -10.19 7.77 -75.42
N ALA A 122 -11.01 6.90 -74.84
CA ALA A 122 -10.64 5.52 -74.61
C ALA A 122 -10.58 4.73 -75.94
N PRO A 123 -9.89 3.58 -75.99
CA PRO A 123 -9.66 2.80 -77.22
C PRO A 123 -10.95 2.25 -77.86
N ASP A 124 -12.01 2.13 -77.09
CA ASP A 124 -13.36 1.76 -77.50
C ASP A 124 -14.13 2.93 -78.16
N GLY A 125 -13.52 4.12 -78.23
CA GLY A 125 -14.12 5.34 -78.75
C GLY A 125 -14.96 6.11 -77.72
N CYS A 126 -15.07 5.63 -76.48
CA CYS A 126 -15.79 6.32 -75.42
C CYS A 126 -15.00 7.56 -74.95
N GLY A 127 -15.65 8.72 -74.96
CA GLY A 127 -15.08 9.96 -74.45
C GLY A 127 -15.37 10.12 -72.95
N HIS A 128 -14.33 10.26 -72.14
CA HIS A 128 -14.43 10.56 -70.72
C HIS A 128 -14.01 12.01 -70.44
N PRO A 129 -14.87 12.84 -69.82
CA PRO A 129 -14.52 14.22 -69.51
C PRO A 129 -13.47 14.29 -68.39
N VAL A 130 -12.41 15.04 -68.62
CA VAL A 130 -11.35 15.35 -67.66
C VAL A 130 -11.41 16.85 -67.37
N PRO A 131 -12.06 17.27 -66.27
CA PRO A 131 -12.40 18.68 -66.05
C PRO A 131 -11.19 19.60 -65.82
N ALA A 132 -10.06 19.05 -65.34
CA ALA A 132 -8.88 19.80 -64.95
C ALA A 132 -7.59 19.15 -65.47
N ALA A 133 -7.49 18.90 -66.79
CA ALA A 133 -6.24 18.44 -67.39
C ALA A 133 -5.17 19.52 -67.33
N LEU A 134 -3.93 19.15 -67.03
CA LEU A 134 -2.81 20.08 -66.95
C LEU A 134 -2.33 20.43 -68.35
N GLU A 135 -2.41 21.71 -68.70
CA GLU A 135 -1.94 22.22 -69.98
C GLU A 135 -0.46 22.63 -69.87
N LEU A 136 0.37 22.07 -70.75
CA LEU A 136 1.82 22.23 -70.72
C LEU A 136 2.32 22.96 -71.96
N ALA A 137 3.11 24.02 -71.74
CA ALA A 137 3.93 24.64 -72.76
C ALA A 137 5.22 23.83 -72.94
N LEU A 138 5.47 23.40 -74.18
CA LEU A 138 6.59 22.55 -74.56
C LEU A 138 7.37 23.18 -75.70
N GLY A 139 8.69 23.06 -75.68
CA GLY A 139 9.53 23.33 -76.85
C GLY A 139 9.28 22.31 -77.96
N THR A 140 9.79 22.59 -79.17
CA THR A 140 9.61 21.77 -80.39
C THR A 140 9.97 20.30 -80.15
N ASP A 141 11.13 20.03 -79.54
CA ASP A 141 11.56 18.66 -79.22
C ASP A 141 10.64 17.93 -78.23
N GLY A 142 10.03 18.66 -77.28
CA GLY A 142 9.07 18.10 -76.32
C GLY A 142 7.74 17.76 -76.99
N ARG A 143 7.30 18.61 -77.92
CA ARG A 143 6.11 18.39 -78.73
C ARG A 143 6.25 17.20 -79.66
N ASP A 144 7.41 17.06 -80.31
CA ASP A 144 7.72 15.94 -81.19
C ASP A 144 7.83 14.62 -80.41
N ALA A 145 8.40 14.66 -79.20
CA ALA A 145 8.47 13.51 -78.30
C ALA A 145 7.09 13.01 -77.80
N LEU A 146 6.09 13.89 -77.71
CA LEU A 146 4.71 13.49 -77.44
C LEU A 146 4.02 12.93 -78.70
N ARG A 147 4.31 13.50 -79.87
CA ARG A 147 3.76 13.05 -81.17
C ARG A 147 4.29 11.67 -81.60
N SER A 148 5.52 11.31 -81.22
CA SER A 148 6.10 10.00 -81.53
C SER A 148 5.41 8.83 -80.83
N GLY A 149 4.67 9.08 -79.74
CA GLY A 149 3.92 8.05 -79.01
C GLY A 149 4.79 6.96 -78.38
N GLY A 150 4.18 6.08 -77.58
CA GLY A 150 4.87 4.97 -76.91
C GLY A 150 5.51 5.37 -75.58
N ALA A 151 6.79 5.73 -75.56
CA ALA A 151 7.53 5.87 -74.29
C ALA A 151 7.13 7.09 -73.44
N ALA A 152 6.50 8.11 -74.03
CA ALA A 152 6.01 9.29 -73.30
C ALA A 152 4.60 9.08 -72.69
N ILE A 153 3.86 8.05 -73.14
CA ILE A 153 2.49 7.77 -72.66
C ILE A 153 2.57 7.22 -71.23
N GLY A 154 1.86 7.86 -70.30
CA GLY A 154 1.88 7.49 -68.88
C GLY A 154 3.13 7.96 -68.13
N GLY A 155 4.02 8.71 -68.78
CA GLY A 155 5.20 9.29 -68.13
C GLY A 155 4.79 10.32 -67.07
N PRO A 156 5.40 10.32 -65.87
CA PRO A 156 5.04 11.26 -64.82
C PRO A 156 5.48 12.69 -65.17
N VAL A 157 4.62 13.64 -64.80
CA VAL A 157 4.92 15.06 -64.71
C VAL A 157 5.33 15.35 -63.27
N THR A 158 6.57 15.72 -63.02
CA THR A 158 7.13 15.89 -61.67
C THR A 158 7.47 17.34 -61.37
N ASP A 159 7.23 17.80 -60.15
CA ASP A 159 7.79 19.05 -59.65
C ASP A 159 9.30 18.91 -59.42
N PRO A 160 10.18 19.65 -60.11
CA PRO A 160 11.62 19.55 -59.90
C PRO A 160 12.05 20.01 -58.50
N ALA A 161 11.24 20.82 -57.80
CA ALA A 161 11.56 21.32 -56.48
C ALA A 161 11.23 20.31 -55.36
N THR A 162 10.20 19.47 -55.52
CA THR A 162 9.76 18.51 -54.50
C THR A 162 9.91 17.05 -54.92
N GLY A 163 10.15 16.77 -56.20
CA GLY A 163 10.13 15.43 -56.78
C GLY A 163 8.74 14.82 -56.94
N ALA A 164 7.67 15.50 -56.50
CA ALA A 164 6.32 14.95 -56.47
C ALA A 164 5.67 14.89 -57.86
N VAL A 165 4.94 13.81 -58.14
CA VAL A 165 4.17 13.61 -59.37
C VAL A 165 2.89 14.43 -59.32
N LEU A 166 2.78 15.38 -60.26
CA LEU A 166 1.65 16.29 -60.45
C LEU A 166 0.58 15.73 -61.39
N GLY A 167 0.95 14.79 -62.26
CA GLY A 167 0.06 14.19 -63.26
C GLY A 167 0.79 13.22 -64.19
N LEU A 168 0.08 12.68 -65.18
CA LEU A 168 0.63 11.75 -66.17
C LEU A 168 0.42 12.23 -67.60
N LEU A 169 1.45 12.16 -68.43
CA LEU A 169 1.32 12.51 -69.84
C LEU A 169 0.34 11.57 -70.55
N CYS A 170 -0.62 12.14 -71.29
CA CYS A 170 -1.56 11.37 -72.10
C CYS A 170 -1.75 12.05 -73.46
N THR A 171 -1.52 11.30 -74.54
CA THR A 171 -1.61 11.82 -75.91
C THR A 171 -3.00 11.62 -76.53
N ALA A 172 -3.89 10.90 -75.83
CA ALA A 172 -5.30 10.71 -76.19
C ALA A 172 -6.25 11.72 -75.51
N LEU A 173 -5.70 12.75 -74.84
CA LEU A 173 -6.45 13.89 -74.34
C LEU A 173 -6.66 14.91 -75.46
N THR A 174 -7.88 15.39 -75.63
CA THR A 174 -8.22 16.44 -76.59
C THR A 174 -8.92 17.62 -75.91
N THR A 175 -8.54 18.83 -76.32
CA THR A 175 -9.17 20.10 -75.95
C THR A 175 -9.88 20.70 -77.16
N PRO A 176 -10.80 21.68 -76.99
CA PRO A 176 -11.45 22.36 -78.11
C PRO A 176 -10.50 23.16 -79.01
N TYR A 177 -9.27 23.40 -78.54
CA TYR A 177 -8.18 24.12 -79.18
C TYR A 177 -6.90 23.29 -79.19
N GLU A 178 -5.92 23.65 -80.02
CA GLU A 178 -4.66 22.89 -80.12
C GLU A 178 -3.73 23.18 -78.94
N ALA A 179 -3.66 22.26 -77.98
CA ALA A 179 -2.70 22.31 -76.88
C ALA A 179 -1.33 21.71 -77.27
N ALA A 180 -0.24 22.23 -76.70
CA ALA A 180 1.11 21.73 -76.99
C ALA A 180 1.41 20.39 -76.29
N GLY A 181 0.85 20.16 -75.10
CA GLY A 181 0.86 18.91 -74.37
C GLY A 181 -0.14 18.93 -73.22
N LEU A 182 -0.73 17.77 -72.92
CA LEU A 182 -1.73 17.60 -71.86
C LEU A 182 -1.30 16.48 -70.92
N ALA A 183 -1.56 16.66 -69.63
CA ALA A 183 -1.37 15.63 -68.62
C ALA A 183 -2.65 15.39 -67.83
N LEU A 184 -2.91 14.11 -67.55
CA LEU A 184 -3.98 13.63 -66.69
C LEU A 184 -3.69 14.02 -65.24
N PRO A 185 -4.64 14.62 -64.52
CA PRO A 185 -4.52 14.81 -63.09
C PRO A 185 -4.65 13.46 -62.36
N ILE A 186 -4.21 13.41 -61.11
CA ILE A 186 -4.44 12.27 -60.21
C ILE A 186 -5.42 12.75 -59.12
N PRO A 187 -6.73 12.69 -59.36
CA PRO A 187 -7.73 13.26 -58.45
C PRO A 187 -7.95 12.37 -57.23
N ARG A 188 -8.28 13.01 -56.09
CA ARG A 188 -8.74 12.35 -54.87
C ARG A 188 -10.26 12.23 -54.83
N GLY A 189 -10.78 11.21 -54.15
CA GLY A 189 -12.21 10.99 -53.96
C GLY A 189 -12.94 10.56 -55.23
N ALA A 190 -12.20 10.23 -56.28
CA ALA A 190 -12.74 9.94 -57.60
C ALA A 190 -12.97 8.43 -57.83
N ASP A 191 -12.17 7.57 -57.17
CA ASP A 191 -12.29 6.11 -57.26
C ASP A 191 -11.70 5.44 -56.00
N PRO A 192 -12.38 4.44 -55.40
CA PRO A 192 -11.90 3.77 -54.18
C PRO A 192 -10.54 3.07 -54.32
N ALA A 193 -10.20 2.51 -55.48
CA ALA A 193 -8.93 1.83 -55.70
C ALA A 193 -7.78 2.83 -55.81
N LEU A 194 -8.02 3.98 -56.47
CA LEU A 194 -7.06 5.08 -56.52
C LEU A 194 -6.87 5.71 -55.14
N ASP A 195 -7.94 5.97 -54.39
CA ASP A 195 -7.85 6.55 -53.04
C ASP A 195 -7.08 5.63 -52.09
N ALA A 196 -7.31 4.31 -52.16
CA ALA A 196 -6.54 3.34 -51.40
C ALA A 196 -5.06 3.34 -51.79
N LEU A 197 -4.71 3.59 -53.06
CA LEU A 197 -3.32 3.75 -53.49
C LEU A 197 -2.70 5.05 -52.98
N LEU A 198 -3.42 6.17 -53.08
CA LEU A 198 -2.94 7.46 -52.61
C LEU A 198 -2.67 7.45 -51.10
N ALA A 199 -3.52 6.76 -50.32
CA ALA A 199 -3.27 6.54 -48.90
C ALA A 199 -1.97 5.75 -48.64
N ARG A 200 -1.69 4.70 -49.43
CA ARG A 200 -0.44 3.93 -49.33
C ARG A 200 0.79 4.72 -49.81
N ASN A 201 0.64 5.51 -50.88
CA ASN A 201 1.70 6.40 -51.36
C ASN A 201 2.09 7.42 -50.29
N ALA A 202 1.09 8.00 -49.61
CA ALA A 202 1.31 8.96 -48.53
C ALA A 202 2.10 8.39 -47.34
N THR A 203 2.09 7.06 -47.14
CA THR A 203 2.86 6.37 -46.09
C THR A 203 4.19 5.78 -46.57
N ALA A 204 4.34 5.51 -47.88
CA ALA A 204 5.51 4.82 -48.44
C ALA A 204 6.54 5.74 -49.10
N ALA A 205 6.11 6.86 -49.72
CA ALA A 205 6.98 7.73 -50.51
C ALA A 205 7.08 9.12 -49.86
N PRO A 206 8.21 9.49 -49.23
CA PRO A 206 8.33 10.76 -48.53
C PRO A 206 8.26 11.97 -49.48
N ALA A 207 7.39 12.92 -49.16
CA ALA A 207 7.25 14.21 -49.84
C ALA A 207 7.43 15.36 -48.85
N TYR A 208 7.94 16.50 -49.34
CA TYR A 208 8.21 17.69 -48.52
C TYR A 208 7.71 18.98 -49.19
N GLY A 209 7.87 20.11 -48.51
CA GLY A 209 7.41 21.38 -49.03
C GLY A 209 5.88 21.47 -49.02
N PRO A 210 5.28 22.12 -50.04
CA PRO A 210 3.83 22.13 -50.18
C PRO A 210 3.21 20.72 -50.29
N ASP A 211 4.00 19.69 -50.64
CA ASP A 211 3.52 18.31 -50.75
C ASP A 211 3.76 17.44 -49.51
N LEU A 212 4.13 18.01 -48.36
CA LEU A 212 4.42 17.25 -47.13
C LEU A 212 3.31 16.21 -46.83
N ASN A 213 3.72 14.94 -46.77
CA ASN A 213 2.84 13.79 -46.49
C ASN A 213 3.29 13.03 -45.23
N LEU A 214 2.55 11.98 -44.86
CA LEU A 214 2.82 11.22 -43.64
C LEU A 214 4.20 10.55 -43.65
N ALA A 215 4.65 10.00 -44.77
CA ALA A 215 5.99 9.42 -44.94
C ALA A 215 7.10 10.46 -44.68
N GLY A 216 6.95 11.67 -45.23
CA GLY A 216 7.86 12.79 -44.96
C GLY A 216 7.88 13.18 -43.48
N ALA A 217 6.70 13.24 -42.85
CA ALA A 217 6.58 13.51 -41.42
C ALA A 217 7.21 12.41 -40.54
N LEU A 218 7.02 11.14 -40.89
CA LEU A 218 7.64 9.99 -40.20
C LEU A 218 9.17 10.08 -40.29
N GLN A 219 9.72 10.40 -41.46
CA GLN A 219 11.16 10.52 -41.64
C GLN A 219 11.76 11.70 -40.86
N LEU A 220 11.10 12.86 -40.88
CA LEU A 220 11.51 14.03 -40.10
C LEU A 220 11.48 13.73 -38.59
N THR A 221 10.41 13.11 -38.11
CA THR A 221 10.26 12.79 -36.68
C THR A 221 11.21 11.67 -36.24
N ALA A 222 11.44 10.64 -37.07
CA ALA A 222 12.41 9.58 -36.78
C ALA A 222 13.86 10.11 -36.66
N THR A 223 14.19 11.15 -37.42
CA THR A 223 15.51 11.81 -37.33
C THR A 223 15.73 12.47 -35.95
N SER A 224 14.67 13.00 -35.33
CA SER A 224 14.73 13.55 -33.97
C SER A 224 15.03 12.46 -32.93
N VAL A 225 14.45 11.26 -33.09
CA VAL A 225 14.66 10.11 -32.21
C VAL A 225 16.10 9.61 -32.34
N GLY A 226 16.61 9.43 -33.56
CA GLY A 226 17.97 8.97 -33.81
C GLY A 226 19.06 9.96 -33.35
N SER A 227 18.74 11.24 -33.23
CA SER A 227 19.64 12.27 -32.69
C SER A 227 19.59 12.37 -31.15
N ALA A 228 18.50 11.89 -30.54
CA ALA A 228 18.30 11.88 -29.10
C ALA A 228 18.83 10.60 -28.43
N ASP A 229 18.85 9.49 -29.17
CA ASP A 229 19.53 8.27 -28.75
C ASP A 229 21.04 8.52 -28.62
N GLY A 230 21.55 8.41 -27.40
CA GLY A 230 22.99 8.25 -27.16
C GLY A 230 23.53 6.98 -27.83
N PRO A 231 24.78 6.56 -27.55
CA PRO A 231 25.32 5.33 -28.13
C PRO A 231 24.36 4.15 -27.90
N LYS A 232 23.87 3.57 -29.00
CA LYS A 232 22.88 2.48 -29.02
C LYS A 232 23.24 1.44 -27.97
N ALA A 233 22.28 1.07 -27.13
CA ALA A 233 22.48 0.02 -26.16
C ALA A 233 22.92 -1.27 -26.89
N ARG A 234 24.09 -1.81 -26.51
CA ARG A 234 24.65 -3.03 -27.11
C ARG A 234 23.73 -4.24 -26.95
N THR A 235 22.84 -4.22 -25.97
CA THR A 235 21.89 -5.28 -25.64
C THR A 235 20.48 -4.72 -25.56
N ALA A 236 19.51 -5.44 -26.13
CA ALA A 236 18.11 -5.04 -26.10
C ALA A 236 17.56 -5.05 -24.65
N PRO A 237 16.93 -3.95 -24.19
CA PRO A 237 16.40 -3.84 -22.84
C PRO A 237 15.31 -4.89 -22.58
N VAL A 238 15.14 -5.26 -21.31
CA VAL A 238 14.06 -6.15 -20.88
C VAL A 238 12.73 -5.40 -20.96
N GLU A 239 11.76 -5.99 -21.62
CA GLU A 239 10.42 -5.43 -21.76
C GLU A 239 9.66 -5.48 -20.43
N ARG A 240 8.96 -4.38 -20.12
CA ARG A 240 8.10 -4.26 -18.94
C ARG A 240 6.64 -4.23 -19.39
N GLU A 241 6.01 -5.40 -19.38
CA GLU A 241 4.64 -5.59 -19.90
C GLU A 241 3.61 -4.63 -19.31
N ASP A 242 3.62 -4.42 -17.98
CA ASP A 242 2.73 -3.46 -17.31
C ASP A 242 2.91 -2.02 -17.84
N ILE A 243 4.15 -1.61 -18.10
CA ILE A 243 4.46 -0.26 -18.60
C ILE A 243 4.06 -0.15 -20.07
N HIS A 244 4.32 -1.19 -20.86
CA HIS A 244 3.92 -1.24 -22.26
C HIS A 244 2.39 -1.15 -22.40
N ALA A 245 1.63 -1.94 -21.63
CA ALA A 245 0.17 -1.92 -21.65
C ALA A 245 -0.39 -0.52 -21.36
N GLU A 246 0.17 0.19 -20.37
CA GLU A 246 -0.24 1.55 -20.01
C GLU A 246 0.12 2.57 -21.09
N LEU A 247 1.31 2.48 -21.71
CA LEU A 247 1.69 3.36 -22.82
C LEU A 247 0.78 3.17 -24.04
N ALA A 248 0.35 1.93 -24.31
CA ALA A 248 -0.62 1.64 -25.36
C ALA A 248 -2.03 2.17 -25.04
N ALA A 249 -2.46 2.03 -23.77
CA ALA A 249 -3.71 2.61 -23.29
C ALA A 249 -3.70 4.15 -23.38
N PHE A 250 -2.57 4.79 -23.07
CA PHE A 250 -2.40 6.22 -23.25
C PHE A 250 -2.53 6.65 -24.72
N ALA A 251 -1.94 5.91 -25.66
CA ALA A 251 -1.98 6.24 -27.09
C ALA A 251 -3.41 6.26 -27.68
N THR A 252 -4.37 5.57 -27.04
CA THR A 252 -5.77 5.47 -27.45
C THR A 252 -6.76 6.16 -26.50
N GLY A 253 -6.32 6.57 -25.30
CA GLY A 253 -7.17 7.18 -24.27
C GLY A 253 -7.51 8.66 -24.51
N THR A 254 -8.21 9.27 -23.55
CA THR A 254 -8.68 10.67 -23.63
C THR A 254 -7.70 11.69 -23.06
N GLY A 255 -6.76 11.27 -22.21
CA GLY A 255 -5.72 12.15 -21.67
C GLY A 255 -4.72 12.55 -22.75
N THR A 256 -4.38 13.83 -22.81
CA THR A 256 -3.38 14.37 -23.76
C THR A 256 -1.97 14.33 -23.21
N VAL A 257 -1.80 14.21 -21.89
CA VAL A 257 -0.48 14.24 -21.23
C VAL A 257 -0.31 13.02 -20.34
N LEU A 258 0.84 12.35 -20.44
CA LEU A 258 1.26 11.28 -19.53
C LEU A 258 2.60 11.63 -18.88
N GLY A 259 2.64 11.66 -17.54
CA GLY A 259 3.90 11.71 -16.80
C GLY A 259 4.49 10.30 -16.63
N LEU A 260 5.66 10.03 -17.22
CA LEU A 260 6.46 8.84 -16.97
C LEU A 260 7.53 9.17 -15.91
N VAL A 261 7.22 8.84 -14.66
CA VAL A 261 7.95 9.36 -13.50
C VAL A 261 8.80 8.26 -12.87
N GLY A 262 10.11 8.47 -12.80
CA GLY A 262 11.04 7.49 -12.23
C GLY A 262 12.28 8.14 -11.67
N GLY A 263 12.91 7.48 -10.69
CA GLY A 263 14.21 7.91 -10.18
C GLY A 263 15.30 7.85 -11.26
N PRO A 264 16.43 8.56 -11.08
CA PRO A 264 17.57 8.47 -11.98
C PRO A 264 18.01 7.02 -12.20
N GLY A 265 18.33 6.65 -13.44
CA GLY A 265 18.79 5.30 -13.78
C GLY A 265 17.71 4.21 -13.85
N THR A 266 16.44 4.53 -13.60
CA THR A 266 15.33 3.55 -13.66
C THR A 266 14.92 3.15 -15.08
N GLY A 267 15.45 3.82 -16.11
CA GLY A 267 15.24 3.46 -17.53
C GLY A 267 14.16 4.26 -18.27
N ARG A 268 13.80 5.48 -17.84
CA ARG A 268 12.77 6.33 -18.48
C ARG A 268 13.04 6.51 -19.99
N THR A 269 14.21 7.03 -20.35
CA THR A 269 14.67 7.20 -21.74
C THR A 269 14.63 5.88 -22.52
N THR A 270 14.95 4.76 -21.87
CA THR A 270 14.91 3.43 -22.51
C THR A 270 13.49 2.99 -22.85
N GLU A 271 12.51 3.22 -21.97
CA GLU A 271 11.09 2.92 -22.24
C GLU A 271 10.52 3.84 -23.33
N LEU A 272 10.92 5.12 -23.35
CA LEU A 272 10.54 6.07 -24.39
C LEU A 272 11.12 5.71 -25.76
N ALA A 273 12.39 5.29 -25.83
CA ALA A 273 13.01 4.83 -27.07
C ALA A 273 12.31 3.58 -27.61
N ALA A 274 11.95 2.65 -26.72
CA ALA A 274 11.17 1.47 -27.09
C ALA A 274 9.75 1.83 -27.57
N LEU A 275 9.11 2.84 -26.98
CA LEU A 275 7.82 3.37 -27.46
C LEU A 275 7.94 4.00 -28.85
N ALA A 276 8.96 4.83 -29.07
CA ALA A 276 9.20 5.48 -30.36
C ALA A 276 9.45 4.44 -31.47
N ALA A 277 10.30 3.42 -31.20
CA ALA A 277 10.57 2.33 -32.14
C ALA A 277 9.29 1.55 -32.49
N ARG A 278 8.48 1.15 -31.50
CA ARG A 278 7.22 0.43 -31.76
C ARG A 278 6.21 1.25 -32.57
N ARG A 279 6.17 2.57 -32.37
CA ARG A 279 5.30 3.46 -33.14
C ARG A 279 5.78 3.65 -34.58
N ALA A 280 7.08 3.61 -34.83
CA ALA A 280 7.65 3.68 -36.17
C ALA A 280 7.49 2.35 -36.94
N ASP A 281 7.73 1.22 -36.27
CA ASP A 281 7.78 -0.13 -36.89
C ASP A 281 6.42 -0.85 -36.89
N GLY A 282 5.38 -0.26 -36.32
CA GLY A 282 4.05 -0.86 -36.23
C GLY A 282 3.32 -0.99 -37.57
N ALA A 283 2.25 -1.79 -37.60
CA ALA A 283 1.42 -1.98 -38.81
C ALA A 283 0.79 -0.68 -39.34
N ALA A 284 0.64 0.33 -38.48
CA ALA A 284 0.27 1.69 -38.83
C ALA A 284 1.30 2.66 -38.21
N PRO A 285 2.34 3.04 -38.97
CA PRO A 285 3.40 3.92 -38.49
C PRO A 285 2.86 5.28 -38.05
N ALA A 286 3.28 5.76 -36.89
CA ALA A 286 2.81 7.02 -36.32
C ALA A 286 3.98 7.93 -35.90
N PRO A 287 3.93 9.24 -36.24
CA PRO A 287 5.04 10.15 -35.97
C PRO A 287 5.25 10.34 -34.47
N THR A 288 6.52 10.36 -34.08
CA THR A 288 6.98 10.57 -32.71
C THR A 288 8.14 11.55 -32.69
N LEU A 289 7.92 12.74 -32.13
CA LEU A 289 8.91 13.80 -32.03
C LEU A 289 9.59 13.76 -30.66
N TRP A 290 10.92 13.67 -30.64
CA TRP A 290 11.69 13.62 -29.41
C TRP A 290 12.30 14.99 -29.07
N LEU A 291 11.97 15.50 -27.88
CA LEU A 291 12.48 16.73 -27.30
C LEU A 291 13.21 16.42 -26.00
N ARG A 292 14.32 17.10 -25.76
CA ARG A 292 15.03 17.06 -24.48
C ARG A 292 14.80 18.37 -23.74
N GLY A 293 14.63 18.31 -22.42
CA GLY A 293 14.46 19.52 -21.60
C GLY A 293 15.61 20.50 -21.75
N ALA A 294 16.84 20.00 -21.90
CA ALA A 294 18.02 20.82 -22.14
C ALA A 294 18.02 21.56 -23.49
N ASP A 295 17.21 21.15 -24.48
CA ASP A 295 17.10 21.82 -25.77
C ASP A 295 16.01 22.93 -25.77
N LEU A 296 15.31 23.13 -24.65
CA LEU A 296 14.35 24.22 -24.46
C LEU A 296 15.08 25.57 -24.27
N LEU A 297 14.43 26.66 -24.69
CA LEU A 297 14.97 28.01 -24.58
C LEU A 297 14.22 28.84 -23.53
N ALA A 298 14.90 29.83 -22.97
CA ALA A 298 14.37 30.67 -21.91
C ALA A 298 13.11 31.45 -22.31
N ASP A 299 12.97 31.77 -23.60
CA ASP A 299 11.90 32.57 -24.21
C ASP A 299 10.71 31.74 -24.72
N ASP A 300 10.84 30.41 -24.77
CA ASP A 300 9.76 29.50 -25.21
C ASP A 300 8.46 29.78 -24.46
N THR A 301 7.35 29.93 -25.19
CA THR A 301 6.03 30.13 -24.59
C THR A 301 5.22 28.84 -24.49
N SER A 302 5.57 27.82 -25.27
CA SER A 302 5.02 26.47 -25.21
C SER A 302 6.03 25.41 -25.68
N VAL A 303 5.60 24.14 -25.75
CA VAL A 303 6.39 23.06 -26.36
C VAL A 303 6.47 23.15 -27.90
N ALA A 304 5.58 23.90 -28.54
CA ALA A 304 5.48 23.98 -30.01
C ALA A 304 6.73 24.60 -30.64
N GLU A 305 7.29 25.65 -30.04
CA GLU A 305 8.49 26.32 -30.53
C GLU A 305 9.71 25.39 -30.48
N ALA A 306 9.82 24.57 -29.45
CA ALA A 306 10.84 23.53 -29.34
C ALA A 306 10.63 22.40 -30.37
N ALA A 307 9.37 22.05 -30.66
CA ALA A 307 9.03 21.10 -31.71
C ALA A 307 9.46 21.62 -33.10
N ASP A 308 9.12 22.86 -33.44
CA ASP A 308 9.48 23.48 -34.72
C ASP A 308 10.99 23.60 -34.92
N ARG A 309 11.73 23.99 -33.87
CA ARG A 309 13.21 24.01 -33.93
C ARG A 309 13.78 22.61 -34.15
N THR A 310 13.22 21.60 -33.51
CA THR A 310 13.67 20.20 -33.65
C THR A 310 13.38 19.65 -35.04
N LEU A 311 12.23 19.99 -35.61
CA LEU A 311 11.87 19.68 -37.00
C LEU A 311 12.78 20.41 -37.98
N THR A 312 13.11 21.68 -37.74
CA THR A 312 14.08 22.44 -38.55
C THR A 312 15.46 21.78 -38.53
N ARG A 313 15.91 21.28 -37.38
CA ARG A 313 17.18 20.53 -37.27
C ARG A 313 17.11 19.20 -38.03
N SER A 314 16.02 18.45 -37.88
CA SER A 314 15.78 17.18 -38.56
C SER A 314 15.72 17.38 -40.09
N ALA A 315 15.07 18.44 -40.54
CA ALA A 315 15.00 18.84 -41.94
C ALA A 315 16.38 19.12 -42.54
N ARG A 316 17.31 19.75 -41.80
CA ARG A 316 18.69 19.95 -42.28
C ARG A 316 19.41 18.63 -42.54
N ILE A 317 19.21 17.63 -41.67
CA ILE A 317 19.80 16.29 -41.81
C ILE A 317 19.20 15.57 -43.03
N VAL A 318 17.87 15.61 -43.17
CA VAL A 318 17.16 14.97 -44.29
C VAL A 318 17.49 15.65 -45.64
N THR A 319 17.65 16.98 -45.65
CA THR A 319 18.12 17.73 -46.83
C THR A 319 19.55 17.36 -47.19
N ALA A 320 20.44 17.23 -46.20
CA ALA A 320 21.82 16.80 -46.43
C ALA A 320 21.90 15.35 -46.96
N ALA A 321 20.90 14.52 -46.68
CA ALA A 321 20.74 13.18 -47.23
C ALA A 321 20.14 13.16 -48.65
N GLY A 322 19.85 14.31 -49.26
CA GLY A 322 19.41 14.43 -50.66
C GLY A 322 17.90 14.65 -50.86
N ALA A 323 17.12 14.90 -49.80
CA ALA A 323 15.70 15.19 -49.91
C ALA A 323 15.40 16.52 -50.63
N LEU A 324 14.32 16.56 -51.41
CA LEU A 324 13.88 17.71 -52.21
C LEU A 324 12.64 18.36 -51.61
N GLY A 325 12.63 19.69 -51.47
CA GLY A 325 11.47 20.49 -51.07
C GLY A 325 11.79 21.57 -50.04
N ASP A 326 10.90 22.55 -49.89
CA ASP A 326 11.02 23.60 -48.88
C ASP A 326 10.64 23.09 -47.49
N MET A 327 11.65 22.86 -46.66
CA MET A 327 11.45 22.32 -45.32
C MET A 327 10.85 23.31 -44.32
N ALA A 328 10.77 24.61 -44.64
CA ALA A 328 10.14 25.59 -43.75
C ALA A 328 8.64 25.32 -43.55
N THR A 329 8.04 24.56 -44.46
CA THR A 329 6.62 24.17 -44.41
C THR A 329 6.34 22.97 -43.49
N ALA A 330 7.38 22.34 -42.91
CA ALA A 330 7.27 21.19 -42.02
C ALA A 330 7.19 21.62 -40.55
N THR A 331 6.18 22.43 -40.23
CA THR A 331 5.86 22.88 -38.86
C THR A 331 5.19 21.76 -38.05
N ALA A 332 5.29 21.83 -36.73
CA ALA A 332 4.69 20.88 -35.81
C ALA A 332 3.17 20.76 -36.01
N ASP A 333 2.47 21.88 -36.21
CA ASP A 333 1.02 21.93 -36.43
C ASP A 333 0.59 21.13 -37.68
N ARG A 334 1.35 21.28 -38.76
CA ARG A 334 1.09 20.59 -40.03
C ARG A 334 1.33 19.09 -39.92
N ILE A 335 2.38 18.69 -39.20
CA ILE A 335 2.64 17.27 -38.92
C ILE A 335 1.55 16.69 -38.01
N ALA A 336 1.07 17.45 -37.02
CA ALA A 336 -0.02 17.04 -36.16
C ALA A 336 -1.32 16.84 -36.95
N ALA A 337 -1.64 17.72 -37.90
CA ALA A 337 -2.78 17.58 -38.80
C ALA A 337 -2.67 16.30 -39.67
N LEU A 338 -1.52 16.07 -40.30
CA LEU A 338 -1.27 14.86 -41.10
C LEU A 338 -1.39 13.57 -40.28
N ALA A 339 -0.90 13.60 -39.04
CA ALA A 339 -1.01 12.49 -38.10
C ALA A 339 -2.48 12.23 -37.72
N ALA A 340 -3.23 13.29 -37.40
CA ALA A 340 -4.65 13.19 -37.07
C ALA A 340 -5.50 12.65 -38.24
N ASP A 341 -5.24 13.10 -39.47
CA ASP A 341 -5.91 12.62 -40.69
C ASP A 341 -5.64 11.12 -40.94
N ALA A 342 -4.46 10.64 -40.55
CA ALA A 342 -4.10 9.22 -40.62
C ALA A 342 -4.68 8.38 -39.45
N GLY A 343 -5.44 8.98 -38.54
CA GLY A 343 -6.06 8.31 -37.40
C GLY A 343 -5.13 8.07 -36.21
N HIS A 344 -3.92 8.63 -36.22
CA HIS A 344 -2.91 8.42 -35.18
C HIS A 344 -2.29 9.75 -34.74
N PRO A 345 -2.56 10.23 -33.51
CA PRO A 345 -2.06 11.53 -33.09
C PRO A 345 -0.52 11.57 -33.04
N LEU A 346 0.04 12.74 -33.35
CA LEU A 346 1.45 13.03 -33.13
C LEU A 346 1.78 12.82 -31.65
N LEU A 347 2.84 12.07 -31.38
CA LEU A 347 3.37 11.91 -30.04
C LEU A 347 4.60 12.80 -29.87
N VAL A 348 4.56 13.72 -28.92
CA VAL A 348 5.72 14.48 -28.47
C VAL A 348 6.26 13.82 -27.20
N VAL A 349 7.54 13.53 -27.17
CA VAL A 349 8.26 13.05 -25.99
C VAL A 349 9.10 14.20 -25.47
N LEU A 350 8.94 14.56 -24.20
CA LEU A 350 9.79 15.51 -23.50
C LEU A 350 10.58 14.76 -22.42
N ASP A 351 11.84 14.47 -22.71
CA ASP A 351 12.75 13.74 -21.82
C ASP A 351 13.61 14.70 -21.01
N GLY A 352 13.57 14.56 -19.69
CA GLY A 352 14.31 15.40 -18.73
C GLY A 352 13.94 16.89 -18.75
N PRO A 353 12.66 17.30 -18.72
CA PRO A 353 12.26 18.71 -18.66
C PRO A 353 12.88 19.48 -17.50
N GLU A 354 13.25 18.79 -16.42
CA GLU A 354 13.95 19.39 -15.29
C GLU A 354 15.27 20.09 -15.65
N GLU A 355 15.85 19.77 -16.81
CA GLU A 355 17.07 20.38 -17.35
C GLU A 355 16.82 21.67 -18.12
N MET A 356 15.58 22.17 -18.15
CA MET A 356 15.25 23.40 -18.84
C MET A 356 15.95 24.64 -18.23
N PRO A 357 16.14 25.72 -19.01
CA PRO A 357 16.74 26.94 -18.50
C PRO A 357 15.99 27.50 -17.27
N PRO A 358 16.69 28.03 -16.24
CA PRO A 358 16.06 28.53 -15.02
C PRO A 358 15.00 29.62 -15.27
N LEU A 359 15.21 30.47 -16.26
CA LEU A 359 14.24 31.51 -16.65
C LEU A 359 12.92 30.93 -17.16
N LEU A 360 12.96 29.79 -17.87
CA LEU A 360 11.75 29.09 -18.29
C LEU A 360 11.07 28.41 -17.11
N ALA A 361 11.84 27.78 -16.22
CA ALA A 361 11.31 27.17 -15.00
C ALA A 361 10.54 28.17 -14.11
N HIS A 362 10.94 29.45 -14.09
CA HIS A 362 10.19 30.51 -13.40
C HIS A 362 8.85 30.85 -14.04
N ARG A 363 8.67 30.61 -15.35
CA ARG A 363 7.43 30.82 -16.09
C ARG A 363 6.67 29.52 -16.36
N LEU A 364 7.00 28.44 -15.64
CA LEU A 364 6.44 27.12 -15.85
C LEU A 364 4.89 27.06 -15.84
N PRO A 365 4.16 27.81 -14.99
CA PRO A 365 2.69 27.81 -15.04
C PRO A 365 2.12 28.31 -16.38
N GLU A 366 2.65 29.41 -16.91
CA GLU A 366 2.22 29.98 -18.18
C GLU A 366 2.59 29.05 -19.34
N TRP A 367 3.84 28.56 -19.35
CA TRP A 367 4.34 27.63 -20.35
C TRP A 367 3.53 26.31 -20.39
N THR A 368 3.15 25.78 -19.23
CA THR A 368 2.36 24.54 -19.12
C THR A 368 0.93 24.76 -19.60
N ALA A 369 0.31 25.91 -19.30
CA ALA A 369 -1.02 26.26 -19.76
C ALA A 369 -1.08 26.39 -21.30
N ASN A 370 -0.11 27.09 -21.89
CA ASN A 370 0.00 27.24 -23.35
C ASN A 370 0.27 25.90 -24.03
N THR A 371 1.15 25.08 -23.46
CA THR A 371 1.40 23.71 -23.93
C THR A 371 0.12 22.87 -23.91
N ALA A 372 -0.65 22.89 -22.81
CA ALA A 372 -1.92 22.17 -22.73
C ALA A 372 -2.98 22.70 -23.72
N GLY A 373 -2.95 24.00 -24.04
CA GLY A 373 -3.76 24.61 -25.09
C GLY A 373 -3.44 24.04 -26.47
N TRP A 374 -2.17 24.12 -26.86
CA TRP A 374 -1.67 23.64 -28.15
C TRP A 374 -1.92 22.15 -28.37
N LEU A 375 -1.67 21.32 -27.34
CA LEU A 375 -1.93 19.87 -27.40
C LEU A 375 -3.41 19.56 -27.69
N ARG A 376 -4.33 20.32 -27.07
CA ARG A 376 -5.77 20.13 -27.25
C ARG A 376 -6.24 20.58 -28.64
N GLU A 377 -5.72 21.72 -29.10
CA GLU A 377 -6.08 22.31 -30.39
C GLU A 377 -5.69 21.41 -31.57
N HIS A 378 -4.48 20.82 -31.52
CA HIS A 378 -3.92 20.01 -32.60
C HIS A 378 -4.05 18.49 -32.39
N GLY A 379 -4.73 18.06 -31.32
CA GLY A 379 -4.89 16.63 -31.00
C GLY A 379 -3.58 15.90 -30.72
N VAL A 380 -2.56 16.60 -30.21
CA VAL A 380 -1.22 16.06 -29.95
C VAL A 380 -1.18 15.39 -28.58
N ARG A 381 -0.45 14.28 -28.48
CA ARG A 381 -0.17 13.61 -27.20
C ARG A 381 1.23 13.94 -26.72
N LEU A 382 1.39 14.19 -25.43
CA LEU A 382 2.67 14.50 -24.78
C LEU A 382 3.01 13.44 -23.73
N VAL A 383 4.20 12.86 -23.81
CA VAL A 383 4.78 12.08 -22.70
C VAL A 383 5.91 12.89 -22.09
N VAL A 384 5.81 13.15 -20.79
CA VAL A 384 6.82 13.86 -20.02
C VAL A 384 7.56 12.84 -19.16
N ALA A 385 8.82 12.56 -19.50
CA ALA A 385 9.68 11.69 -18.70
C ALA A 385 10.56 12.53 -17.80
N CYS A 386 10.29 12.49 -16.50
CA CYS A 386 10.95 13.38 -15.55
C CYS A 386 11.11 12.75 -14.18
N ARG A 387 11.87 13.45 -13.32
CA ARG A 387 12.07 13.07 -11.92
C ARG A 387 10.77 13.26 -11.12
N PRO A 388 10.55 12.47 -10.05
CA PRO A 388 9.41 12.65 -9.15
C PRO A 388 9.28 14.09 -8.64
N GLU A 389 10.41 14.69 -8.27
CA GLU A 389 10.48 16.03 -7.68
C GLU A 389 10.05 17.12 -8.68
N HIS A 390 10.30 16.92 -9.98
CA HIS A 390 9.82 17.82 -11.04
C HIS A 390 8.32 17.62 -11.29
N TRP A 391 7.87 16.37 -11.36
CA TRP A 391 6.46 16.05 -11.66
C TRP A 391 5.50 16.49 -10.56
N GLU A 392 5.93 16.47 -9.30
CA GLU A 392 5.15 16.95 -8.16
C GLU A 392 4.66 18.39 -8.39
N THR A 393 5.52 19.25 -8.96
CA THR A 393 5.18 20.64 -9.29
C THR A 393 4.53 20.74 -10.67
N ALA A 394 5.18 20.20 -11.71
CA ALA A 394 4.74 20.37 -13.10
C ALA A 394 3.40 19.68 -13.38
N GLY A 395 3.18 18.49 -12.83
CA GLY A 395 1.95 17.72 -13.00
C GLY A 395 0.72 18.43 -12.41
N ALA A 396 0.89 19.19 -11.33
CA ALA A 396 -0.19 19.94 -10.68
C ALA A 396 -0.64 21.17 -11.49
N LEU A 397 0.17 21.64 -12.44
CA LEU A 397 -0.12 22.81 -13.28
C LEU A 397 -1.03 22.47 -14.48
N TYR A 398 -1.16 21.19 -14.85
CA TYR A 398 -2.02 20.78 -15.96
C TYR A 398 -3.51 20.90 -15.60
N PRO A 399 -4.37 21.32 -16.54
CA PRO A 399 -5.80 21.45 -16.28
C PRO A 399 -6.46 20.08 -16.00
N PRO A 400 -7.55 20.05 -15.21
CA PRO A 400 -8.28 18.82 -14.91
C PRO A 400 -8.69 18.07 -16.19
N GLY A 401 -8.41 16.77 -16.24
CA GLY A 401 -8.74 15.91 -17.40
C GLY A 401 -7.69 15.87 -18.51
N ALA A 402 -6.67 16.74 -18.50
CA ALA A 402 -5.55 16.63 -19.45
C ALA A 402 -4.62 15.45 -19.14
N LEU A 403 -4.41 15.16 -17.86
CA LEU A 403 -3.56 14.05 -17.42
C LEU A 403 -4.24 12.71 -17.65
N HIS A 404 -3.52 11.79 -18.27
CA HIS A 404 -3.84 10.38 -18.29
C HIS A 404 -3.78 9.81 -16.87
N ARG A 405 -4.75 8.99 -16.51
CA ARG A 405 -4.79 8.28 -15.22
C ARG A 405 -4.47 6.80 -15.46
N PRO A 406 -3.24 6.36 -15.14
CA PRO A 406 -2.87 4.95 -15.24
C PRO A 406 -3.72 4.09 -14.32
N HIS A 407 -3.77 2.78 -14.57
CA HIS A 407 -4.46 1.83 -13.69
C HIS A 407 -3.87 1.83 -12.27
N ARG A 408 -2.55 2.05 -12.16
CA ARG A 408 -1.84 2.20 -10.89
C ARG A 408 -1.10 3.54 -10.87
N PRO A 409 -1.75 4.65 -10.49
CA PRO A 409 -1.11 5.95 -10.44
C PRO A 409 0.00 5.98 -9.38
N ALA A 410 1.03 6.78 -9.62
CA ALA A 410 2.04 7.07 -8.61
C ALA A 410 1.39 7.70 -7.37
N ARG A 411 1.73 7.18 -6.19
CA ARG A 411 1.26 7.72 -4.90
C ARG A 411 1.91 9.08 -4.61
N ALA A 412 1.18 9.95 -3.91
CA ALA A 412 1.62 11.30 -3.51
C ALA A 412 2.05 12.24 -4.66
N LEU A 413 1.76 11.88 -5.92
CA LEU A 413 2.04 12.69 -7.10
C LEU A 413 0.77 12.93 -7.91
N PRO A 414 0.72 13.99 -8.73
CA PRO A 414 -0.29 14.10 -9.78
C PRO A 414 -0.31 12.82 -10.65
N PRO A 415 -1.47 12.42 -11.21
CA PRO A 415 -1.61 11.18 -11.99
C PRO A 415 -0.44 10.96 -12.96
N SER A 416 0.30 9.87 -12.73
CA SER A 416 1.52 9.53 -13.47
C SER A 416 1.81 8.04 -13.41
N LEU A 417 2.49 7.55 -14.44
CA LEU A 417 2.98 6.18 -14.55
C LEU A 417 4.35 6.09 -13.87
N ARG A 418 4.43 5.38 -12.75
CA ARG A 418 5.67 5.26 -11.97
C ARG A 418 6.60 4.19 -12.53
N LEU A 419 7.81 4.57 -12.87
CA LEU A 419 8.90 3.67 -13.24
C LEU A 419 9.80 3.41 -12.01
N ALA A 420 9.81 2.16 -11.54
CA ALA A 420 10.63 1.69 -10.43
C ALA A 420 11.75 0.76 -10.93
N ASP A 421 12.58 0.28 -10.00
CA ASP A 421 13.53 -0.81 -10.25
C ASP A 421 12.80 -2.04 -10.82
N LEU A 422 13.54 -2.86 -11.57
CA LEU A 422 13.00 -4.07 -12.19
C LEU A 422 12.41 -4.99 -11.12
N THR A 423 11.34 -5.73 -11.45
CA THR A 423 10.89 -6.86 -10.60
C THR A 423 11.98 -7.93 -10.52
N PRO A 424 11.95 -8.86 -9.53
CA PRO A 424 12.95 -9.93 -9.45
C PRO A 424 13.08 -10.70 -10.78
N ASP A 425 11.96 -11.10 -11.39
CA ASP A 425 11.95 -11.84 -12.66
C ASP A 425 12.52 -11.02 -13.82
N GLN A 426 12.16 -9.73 -13.90
CA GLN A 426 12.73 -8.82 -14.91
C GLN A 426 14.23 -8.60 -14.70
N ALA A 427 14.68 -8.51 -13.44
CA ALA A 427 16.09 -8.34 -13.10
C ALA A 427 16.90 -9.59 -13.45
N ASP A 428 16.36 -10.78 -13.23
CA ASP A 428 16.99 -12.06 -13.61
C ASP A 428 17.13 -12.17 -15.14
N ARG A 429 16.08 -11.84 -15.90
CA ARG A 429 16.14 -11.75 -17.37
C ARG A 429 17.16 -10.70 -17.85
N ALA A 430 17.26 -9.57 -17.15
CA ALA A 430 18.22 -8.52 -17.50
C ALA A 430 19.66 -8.99 -17.24
N LYS A 431 19.91 -9.63 -16.10
CA LYS A 431 21.21 -10.21 -15.74
C LYS A 431 21.64 -11.28 -16.74
N GLU A 432 20.73 -12.16 -17.16
CA GLU A 432 20.99 -13.17 -18.19
C GLU A 432 21.41 -12.54 -19.52
N ARG A 433 20.64 -11.56 -20.03
CA ARG A 433 20.97 -10.85 -21.28
C ARG A 433 22.29 -10.08 -21.22
N LEU A 434 22.63 -9.56 -20.05
CA LEU A 434 23.87 -8.81 -19.81
C LEU A 434 25.07 -9.70 -19.43
N GLY A 435 24.89 -11.02 -19.33
CA GLY A 435 25.95 -11.95 -18.91
C GLY A 435 26.42 -11.77 -17.46
N ILE A 436 25.54 -11.31 -16.57
CA ILE A 436 25.82 -11.09 -15.14
C ILE A 436 25.41 -12.34 -14.34
N PRO A 437 26.34 -12.98 -13.60
CA PRO A 437 26.02 -14.14 -12.78
C PRO A 437 24.98 -13.84 -11.67
N PRO A 438 24.18 -14.85 -11.26
CA PRO A 438 23.34 -14.72 -10.09
C PRO A 438 24.20 -14.41 -8.86
N HIS A 439 23.78 -13.44 -8.04
CA HIS A 439 24.50 -12.95 -6.85
C HIS A 439 25.84 -12.23 -7.11
N ALA A 440 26.04 -11.67 -8.30
CA ALA A 440 27.21 -10.84 -8.61
C ALA A 440 27.21 -9.47 -7.89
N LEU A 441 26.08 -9.03 -7.36
CA LEU A 441 25.90 -7.75 -6.65
C LEU A 441 25.54 -7.99 -5.18
N ALA A 442 25.78 -6.99 -4.34
CA ALA A 442 25.30 -6.98 -2.97
C ALA A 442 23.76 -7.06 -2.92
N PRO A 443 23.16 -7.73 -1.90
CA PRO A 443 21.70 -7.82 -1.78
C PRO A 443 21.02 -6.44 -1.81
N GLY A 444 20.00 -6.30 -2.66
CA GLY A 444 19.24 -5.06 -2.81
C GLY A 444 19.81 -4.06 -3.83
N HIS A 445 20.89 -4.41 -4.55
CA HIS A 445 21.48 -3.63 -5.64
C HIS A 445 21.35 -4.32 -7.01
N ASP A 446 20.76 -5.53 -7.05
CA ASP A 446 20.71 -6.42 -8.21
C ASP A 446 19.48 -6.23 -9.12
N ARG A 447 18.71 -5.15 -8.90
CA ARG A 447 17.46 -4.86 -9.61
C ARG A 447 17.45 -3.51 -10.34
N HIS A 448 18.45 -2.66 -10.07
CA HIS A 448 18.50 -1.31 -10.64
C HIS A 448 19.08 -1.33 -12.07
N PRO A 449 18.32 -0.90 -13.11
CA PRO A 449 18.74 -1.02 -14.51
C PRO A 449 20.10 -0.40 -14.82
N LEU A 450 20.35 0.82 -14.33
CA LEU A 450 21.62 1.50 -14.58
C LEU A 450 22.79 0.75 -13.94
N THR A 451 22.66 0.32 -12.69
CA THR A 451 23.72 -0.48 -12.02
C THR A 451 24.03 -1.75 -12.79
N LEU A 452 23.01 -2.48 -13.27
CA LEU A 452 23.21 -3.70 -14.07
C LEU A 452 23.96 -3.39 -15.37
N ARG A 453 23.56 -2.34 -16.10
CA ARG A 453 24.23 -1.94 -17.35
C ARG A 453 25.70 -1.57 -17.12
N LEU A 454 25.98 -0.70 -16.14
CA LEU A 454 27.35 -0.27 -15.86
C LEU A 454 28.23 -1.42 -15.36
N LEU A 455 27.67 -2.33 -14.56
CA LEU A 455 28.39 -3.54 -14.14
C LEU A 455 28.72 -4.44 -15.33
N ALA A 456 27.82 -4.60 -16.29
CA ALA A 456 28.10 -5.38 -17.50
C ALA A 456 29.29 -4.80 -18.28
N GLU A 457 29.33 -3.48 -18.48
CA GLU A 457 30.44 -2.80 -19.15
C GLU A 457 31.77 -2.93 -18.39
N VAL A 458 31.74 -2.84 -17.05
CA VAL A 458 32.92 -3.05 -16.21
C VAL A 458 33.42 -4.49 -16.30
N ARG A 459 32.51 -5.47 -16.29
CA ARG A 459 32.86 -6.89 -16.38
C ARG A 459 33.41 -7.27 -17.75
N GLU A 460 32.89 -6.68 -18.83
CA GLU A 460 33.43 -6.87 -20.18
C GLU A 460 34.89 -6.38 -20.29
N ALA A 461 35.24 -5.33 -19.56
CA ALA A 461 36.59 -4.77 -19.53
C ALA A 461 37.57 -5.48 -18.58
N LEU A 462 37.06 -6.28 -17.63
CA LEU A 462 37.87 -7.00 -16.65
C LEU A 462 38.12 -8.46 -17.06
N PRO A 463 39.21 -9.09 -16.59
CA PRO A 463 39.39 -10.53 -16.75
C PRO A 463 38.22 -11.33 -16.15
N PRO A 464 37.85 -12.50 -16.72
CA PRO A 464 36.81 -13.33 -16.14
C PRO A 464 37.21 -13.80 -14.72
N GLY A 465 36.23 -13.81 -13.80
CA GLY A 465 36.42 -14.35 -12.45
C GLY A 465 36.93 -13.38 -11.37
N VAL A 466 36.90 -12.06 -11.61
CA VAL A 466 37.19 -11.07 -10.54
C VAL A 466 36.23 -11.30 -9.35
N PRO A 467 36.75 -11.57 -8.14
CA PRO A 467 35.93 -11.84 -6.97
C PRO A 467 35.31 -10.55 -6.41
N GLY A 468 34.10 -10.64 -5.84
CA GLY A 468 33.44 -9.53 -5.15
C GLY A 468 31.92 -9.53 -5.35
N ARG A 469 31.23 -8.81 -4.47
CA ARG A 469 29.80 -8.49 -4.60
C ARG A 469 29.62 -6.98 -4.41
N PRO A 470 30.00 -6.16 -5.41
CA PRO A 470 29.94 -4.71 -5.30
C PRO A 470 28.52 -4.20 -5.01
N ASP A 471 28.42 -3.09 -4.30
CA ASP A 471 27.19 -2.29 -4.24
C ASP A 471 27.09 -1.33 -5.45
N THR A 472 26.04 -0.52 -5.52
CA THR A 472 25.85 0.45 -6.62
C THR A 472 26.97 1.50 -6.70
N GLU A 473 27.48 1.96 -5.56
CA GLU A 473 28.55 2.98 -5.52
C GLU A 473 29.89 2.39 -5.95
N ASP A 474 30.19 1.14 -5.57
CA ASP A 474 31.36 0.40 -6.04
C ASP A 474 31.31 0.25 -7.57
N VAL A 475 30.14 -0.03 -8.14
CA VAL A 475 29.94 -0.11 -9.60
C VAL A 475 30.16 1.27 -10.24
N PHE A 476 29.66 2.35 -9.65
CA PHE A 476 29.88 3.71 -10.16
C PHE A 476 31.35 4.11 -10.15
N GLY A 477 32.08 3.80 -9.06
CA GLY A 477 33.52 4.02 -8.98
C GLY A 477 34.29 3.22 -10.04
N ALA A 478 34.02 1.91 -10.15
CA ALA A 478 34.68 1.06 -11.13
C ALA A 478 34.38 1.48 -12.58
N HIS A 479 33.14 1.90 -12.86
CA HIS A 479 32.76 2.42 -14.17
C HIS A 479 33.46 3.76 -14.47
N LEU A 480 33.51 4.68 -13.51
CA LEU A 480 34.23 5.95 -13.67
C LEU A 480 35.71 5.74 -13.96
N ASP A 481 36.36 4.82 -13.24
CA ASP A 481 37.76 4.44 -13.48
C ASP A 481 37.95 3.85 -14.89
N LEU A 482 37.04 2.97 -15.33
CA LEU A 482 37.04 2.43 -16.69
C LEU A 482 36.93 3.54 -17.74
N MET A 483 36.01 4.50 -17.55
CA MET A 483 35.85 5.63 -18.46
C MET A 483 37.11 6.49 -18.50
N CYS A 484 37.74 6.78 -17.35
CA CYS A 484 38.99 7.53 -17.30
C CYS A 484 40.12 6.82 -18.05
N VAL A 485 40.20 5.48 -17.97
CA VAL A 485 41.16 4.68 -18.74
C VAL A 485 40.86 4.73 -20.24
N ARG A 486 39.59 4.57 -20.67
CA ARG A 486 39.20 4.64 -22.09
C ARG A 486 39.50 6.01 -22.70
N ILE A 487 39.15 7.08 -21.99
CA ILE A 487 39.44 8.46 -22.39
C ILE A 487 40.95 8.68 -22.50
N ALA A 488 41.73 8.20 -21.52
CA ALA A 488 43.19 8.28 -21.58
C ALA A 488 43.79 7.55 -22.79
N VAL A 489 43.29 6.35 -23.12
CA VAL A 489 43.70 5.59 -24.31
C VAL A 489 43.38 6.36 -25.59
N ARG A 490 42.21 7.00 -25.68
CA ARG A 490 41.81 7.77 -26.86
C ARG A 490 42.61 9.06 -27.03
N ILE A 491 42.88 9.78 -25.94
CA ILE A 491 43.76 10.96 -25.96
C ILE A 491 45.18 10.56 -26.43
N ALA A 492 45.71 9.46 -25.90
CA ALA A 492 46.99 8.93 -26.31
C ALA A 492 47.03 8.57 -27.81
N ALA A 493 46.00 7.87 -28.31
CA ALA A 493 45.90 7.50 -29.71
C ALA A 493 45.85 8.72 -30.64
N ALA A 494 45.20 9.81 -30.22
CA ALA A 494 45.14 11.06 -30.98
C ALA A 494 46.47 11.85 -30.96
N ALA A 495 47.36 11.58 -29.99
CA ALA A 495 48.66 12.22 -29.86
C ALA A 495 49.79 11.47 -30.59
N ASP A 496 49.49 10.39 -31.34
CA ASP A 496 50.44 9.53 -32.07
C ASP A 496 51.54 8.87 -31.20
N GLU A 497 51.38 8.92 -29.88
CA GLU A 497 52.25 8.25 -28.91
C GLU A 497 51.67 6.86 -28.60
N GLN A 498 52.38 5.77 -28.91
CA GLN A 498 52.04 4.42 -28.41
C GLN A 498 52.43 4.33 -26.92
N PRO A 499 51.53 4.57 -25.96
CA PRO A 499 51.94 4.73 -24.58
C PRO A 499 52.04 3.35 -23.95
N ARG A 500 53.15 3.10 -23.24
CA ARG A 500 53.27 1.93 -22.36
C ARG A 500 52.25 2.00 -21.23
N GLY A 501 51.84 0.87 -20.67
CA GLY A 501 50.74 0.79 -19.69
C GLY A 501 50.86 1.70 -18.46
N THR A 502 52.07 2.08 -18.02
CA THR A 502 52.27 3.03 -16.92
C THR A 502 51.96 4.49 -17.30
N ALA A 503 52.20 4.89 -18.55
CA ALA A 503 51.86 6.22 -19.06
C ALA A 503 50.35 6.41 -19.18
N VAL A 504 49.63 5.38 -19.66
CA VAL A 504 48.16 5.36 -19.70
C VAL A 504 47.57 5.49 -18.30
N ARG A 505 48.09 4.78 -17.30
CA ARG A 505 47.63 4.91 -15.90
C ARG A 505 47.81 6.32 -15.34
N ARG A 506 48.96 6.97 -15.60
CA ARG A 506 49.20 8.36 -15.18
C ARG A 506 48.27 9.34 -15.88
N LEU A 507 47.98 9.12 -17.17
CA LEU A 507 47.02 9.93 -17.91
C LEU A 507 45.59 9.71 -17.39
N ALA A 508 45.18 8.46 -17.13
CA ALA A 508 43.88 8.15 -16.55
C ALA A 508 43.69 8.82 -15.18
N ALA A 509 44.72 8.84 -14.32
CA ALA A 509 44.67 9.57 -13.05
C ALA A 509 44.50 11.10 -13.24
N ARG A 510 45.12 11.68 -14.28
CA ARG A 510 44.92 13.10 -14.64
C ARG A 510 43.49 13.34 -15.16
N VAL A 511 42.98 12.46 -16.01
CA VAL A 511 41.59 12.51 -16.50
C VAL A 511 40.61 12.43 -15.33
N ALA A 512 40.81 11.50 -14.40
CA ALA A 512 39.99 11.40 -13.19
C ALA A 512 40.00 12.70 -12.39
N GLY A 513 41.17 13.32 -12.20
CA GLY A 513 41.29 14.64 -11.57
C GLY A 513 40.45 15.73 -12.26
N GLN A 514 40.51 15.80 -13.60
CA GLN A 514 39.70 16.76 -14.38
C GLN A 514 38.20 16.45 -14.32
N VAL A 515 37.80 15.18 -14.32
CA VAL A 515 36.39 14.79 -14.17
C VAL A 515 35.84 15.19 -12.80
N HIS A 516 36.63 15.02 -11.73
CA HIS A 516 36.26 15.50 -10.40
C HIS A 516 36.18 17.03 -10.34
N GLU A 517 37.03 17.75 -11.07
CA GLU A 517 36.93 19.21 -11.19
C GLU A 517 35.69 19.65 -11.98
N ALA A 518 35.37 18.97 -13.09
CA ALA A 518 34.12 19.17 -13.82
C ALA A 518 32.90 18.99 -12.91
N ALA A 519 32.87 17.91 -12.12
CA ALA A 519 31.80 17.65 -11.16
C ALA A 519 31.68 18.75 -10.09
N ARG A 520 32.81 19.29 -9.60
CA ARG A 520 32.80 20.44 -8.67
C ARG A 520 32.19 21.68 -9.32
N ARG A 521 32.56 22.00 -10.56
CA ARG A 521 32.04 23.17 -11.29
C ARG A 521 30.55 23.03 -11.63
N CYS A 522 30.06 21.81 -11.86
CA CYS A 522 28.62 21.53 -12.05
C CYS A 522 27.75 21.87 -10.83
N LEU A 523 28.34 21.98 -9.62
CA LEU A 523 27.61 22.42 -8.41
C LEU A 523 27.39 23.94 -8.36
N GLY A 524 28.00 24.69 -9.29
CA GLY A 524 27.81 26.12 -9.44
C GLY A 524 26.40 26.52 -9.92
N PRO A 525 26.19 27.79 -10.31
CA PRO A 525 24.87 28.32 -10.67
C PRO A 525 24.23 27.68 -11.91
N GLY A 526 24.99 26.89 -12.69
CA GLY A 526 24.52 26.18 -13.89
C GLY A 526 23.62 24.97 -13.64
N GLN A 527 23.06 24.78 -12.44
CA GLN A 527 22.06 23.74 -12.14
C GLN A 527 22.47 22.29 -12.51
N GLY A 528 23.75 21.95 -12.38
CA GLY A 528 24.27 20.63 -12.74
C GLY A 528 24.90 20.55 -14.14
N GLU A 529 24.89 21.65 -14.89
CA GLU A 529 25.57 21.82 -16.18
C GLU A 529 26.95 22.48 -15.99
N LEU A 530 27.88 22.10 -16.86
CA LEU A 530 29.14 22.79 -17.09
C LEU A 530 28.99 23.65 -18.33
N ASP A 531 29.08 24.97 -18.19
CA ASP A 531 29.02 25.86 -19.34
C ASP A 531 30.19 25.59 -20.32
N ARG A 532 30.05 26.10 -21.55
CA ARG A 532 31.02 25.84 -22.62
C ARG A 532 32.43 26.34 -22.31
N GLU A 533 32.55 27.45 -21.60
CA GLU A 533 33.85 28.05 -21.24
C GLU A 533 34.55 27.17 -20.19
N ALA A 534 33.84 26.83 -19.12
CA ALA A 534 34.32 25.95 -18.07
C ALA A 534 34.61 24.53 -18.58
N PHE A 535 33.86 24.03 -19.57
CA PHE A 535 34.16 22.76 -20.22
C PHE A 535 35.47 22.81 -21.00
N GLU A 536 35.71 23.86 -21.79
CA GLU A 536 36.95 23.99 -22.56
C GLU A 536 38.18 24.17 -21.66
N GLU A 537 38.03 24.85 -20.52
CA GLU A 537 39.09 24.99 -19.53
C GLU A 537 39.50 23.64 -18.92
N VAL A 538 38.53 22.79 -18.61
CA VAL A 538 38.76 21.47 -17.99
C VAL A 538 39.18 20.42 -19.04
N PHE A 539 38.61 20.50 -20.24
CA PHE A 539 38.83 19.57 -21.36
C PHE A 539 39.11 20.32 -22.66
N PRO A 540 40.38 20.67 -22.96
CA PRO A 540 40.69 21.47 -24.14
C PRO A 540 40.40 20.75 -25.46
N TRP A 541 39.80 21.43 -26.45
CA TRP A 541 39.59 20.92 -27.81
C TRP A 541 40.92 20.66 -28.53
N ARG A 542 41.89 21.57 -28.37
CA ARG A 542 43.18 21.54 -29.11
C ARG A 542 44.01 20.29 -28.82
N THR A 543 43.88 19.71 -27.64
CA THR A 543 44.61 18.51 -27.21
C THR A 543 43.81 17.22 -27.41
N GLY A 544 42.61 17.30 -27.99
CA GLY A 544 41.72 16.16 -28.20
C GLY A 544 40.98 15.68 -26.95
N TRP A 545 41.12 16.34 -25.80
CA TRP A 545 40.48 15.93 -24.54
C TRP A 545 38.96 16.03 -24.62
N ALA A 546 38.43 17.17 -25.08
CA ALA A 546 37.00 17.36 -25.30
C ALA A 546 36.41 16.26 -26.20
N SER A 547 37.03 16.03 -27.36
CA SER A 547 36.60 14.99 -28.30
C SER A 547 36.61 13.60 -27.66
N ALA A 548 37.64 13.27 -26.88
CA ALA A 548 37.74 11.99 -26.21
C ALA A 548 36.64 11.78 -25.15
N VAL A 549 36.38 12.78 -24.30
CA VAL A 549 35.34 12.70 -23.25
C VAL A 549 33.94 12.59 -23.85
N LEU A 550 33.64 13.34 -24.91
CA LEU A 550 32.35 13.31 -25.59
C LEU A 550 32.15 12.01 -26.38
N THR A 551 33.20 11.49 -27.02
CA THR A 551 33.11 10.25 -27.79
C THR A 551 32.93 9.03 -26.88
N GLU A 552 33.61 9.00 -25.74
CA GLU A 552 33.41 7.97 -24.73
C GLU A 552 32.08 8.15 -23.97
N GLY A 553 31.41 9.30 -24.12
CA GLY A 553 30.06 9.52 -23.58
C GLY A 553 30.03 9.68 -22.06
N LEU A 554 31.11 10.12 -21.43
CA LEU A 554 31.10 10.46 -20.00
C LEU A 554 30.36 11.78 -19.75
N LEU A 555 30.63 12.78 -20.60
CA LEU A 555 29.86 14.00 -20.70
C LEU A 555 29.14 14.06 -22.06
N VAL A 556 27.96 14.68 -22.08
CA VAL A 556 27.16 14.88 -23.29
C VAL A 556 26.74 16.35 -23.41
N PRO A 557 26.54 16.86 -24.64
CA PRO A 557 25.98 18.19 -24.84
C PRO A 557 24.57 18.30 -24.26
N ALA A 558 24.31 19.38 -23.54
CA ALA A 558 23.02 19.71 -22.96
C ALA A 558 22.80 21.22 -23.05
N GLY A 559 21.89 21.66 -23.92
CA GLY A 559 21.64 23.08 -24.16
C GLY A 559 22.89 23.82 -24.65
N ALA A 560 23.33 24.81 -23.86
CA ALA A 560 24.48 25.65 -24.20
C ALA A 560 25.84 25.08 -23.71
N GLY A 561 25.83 24.02 -22.91
CA GLY A 561 27.00 23.42 -22.28
C GLY A 561 26.92 21.90 -22.22
N TYR A 562 27.39 21.31 -21.11
CA TYR A 562 27.68 19.89 -20.99
C TYR A 562 27.30 19.32 -19.63
N ARG A 563 26.92 18.04 -19.59
CA ARG A 563 26.55 17.34 -18.35
C ARG A 563 26.99 15.88 -18.37
N PHE A 564 26.99 15.23 -17.21
CA PHE A 564 27.19 13.78 -17.12
C PHE A 564 26.08 13.04 -17.87
N ALA A 565 26.46 12.07 -18.69
CA ALA A 565 25.51 11.30 -19.51
C ALA A 565 24.51 10.51 -18.67
N HIS A 566 24.94 10.07 -17.49
CA HIS A 566 24.08 9.41 -16.52
C HIS A 566 23.85 10.32 -15.33
N GLU A 567 22.60 10.75 -15.19
CA GLU A 567 22.13 11.61 -14.09
C GLU A 567 22.56 11.11 -12.71
N GLU A 568 22.37 9.83 -12.41
CA GLU A 568 22.68 9.27 -11.08
C GLU A 568 24.18 9.21 -10.81
N LEU A 569 24.98 8.89 -11.83
CA LEU A 569 26.44 8.92 -11.76
C LEU A 569 26.92 10.37 -11.52
N GLY A 570 26.33 11.32 -12.24
CA GLY A 570 26.57 12.75 -12.03
C GLY A 570 26.26 13.18 -10.61
N ASP A 571 25.08 12.83 -10.09
CA ASP A 571 24.66 13.15 -8.73
C ASP A 571 25.62 12.53 -7.68
N TRP A 572 26.12 11.31 -7.93
CA TRP A 572 27.10 10.64 -7.06
C TRP A 572 28.47 11.33 -7.05
N VAL A 573 29.07 11.65 -8.21
CA VAL A 573 30.38 12.33 -8.27
C VAL A 573 30.27 13.77 -7.74
N GLN A 574 29.18 14.48 -8.03
CA GLN A 574 28.94 15.84 -7.55
C GLN A 574 28.74 15.86 -6.03
N GLY A 575 27.98 14.91 -5.47
CA GLY A 575 27.78 14.78 -4.03
C GLY A 575 29.10 14.60 -3.25
N ALA A 576 30.12 14.02 -3.87
CA ALA A 576 31.44 13.87 -3.26
C ALA A 576 32.20 15.20 -3.05
N HIS A 577 31.81 16.26 -3.75
CA HIS A 577 32.42 17.60 -3.69
C HIS A 577 31.52 18.68 -3.08
N LEU A 578 30.27 18.34 -2.74
CA LEU A 578 29.32 19.28 -2.18
C LEU A 578 29.70 19.65 -0.73
N ASP A 579 29.76 20.95 -0.44
CA ASP A 579 29.76 21.43 0.95
C ASP A 579 28.35 21.25 1.54
N LEU A 580 28.16 20.11 2.22
CA LEU A 580 26.88 19.72 2.78
C LEU A 580 26.36 20.73 3.82
N ASP A 581 27.24 21.31 4.65
CA ASP A 581 26.81 22.23 5.69
C ASP A 581 26.37 23.58 5.10
N ALA A 582 27.06 24.08 4.06
CA ALA A 582 26.62 25.24 3.31
C ALA A 582 25.31 24.98 2.56
N ALA A 583 25.16 23.80 1.95
CA ALA A 583 23.95 23.40 1.25
C ALA A 583 22.73 23.31 2.19
N LEU A 584 22.83 22.56 3.30
CA LEU A 584 21.77 22.44 4.30
C LEU A 584 21.42 23.80 4.92
N ARG A 585 22.42 24.66 5.14
CA ARG A 585 22.16 26.04 5.58
C ARG A 585 21.37 26.81 4.52
N SER A 586 21.70 26.72 3.25
CA SER A 586 20.99 27.46 2.19
C SER A 586 19.57 26.95 1.96
N LEU A 587 19.38 25.63 1.92
CA LEU A 587 18.13 24.98 1.54
C LEU A 587 17.13 24.90 2.71
N VAL A 588 17.62 24.71 3.94
CA VAL A 588 16.77 24.46 5.11
C VAL A 588 17.01 25.50 6.20
N HIS A 589 18.24 25.65 6.70
CA HIS A 589 18.46 26.40 7.96
C HIS A 589 18.56 27.93 7.82
N ARG A 590 18.65 28.51 6.62
CA ARG A 590 18.63 29.98 6.41
C ARG A 590 17.31 30.57 6.85
N TRP A 591 16.24 29.80 6.68
CA TRP A 591 14.87 30.16 7.02
C TRP A 591 14.52 29.80 8.48
N HIS A 592 15.42 29.10 9.17
CA HIS A 592 15.28 28.64 10.57
C HIS A 592 15.75 29.66 11.61
N ARG A 593 16.69 30.55 11.27
CA ARG A 593 17.11 31.62 12.21
C ARG A 593 16.22 32.84 12.01
N GLY A 594 15.21 32.95 12.86
CA GLY A 594 14.44 34.17 13.03
C GLY A 594 15.36 35.39 13.11
N SER A 595 14.96 36.47 12.41
CA SER A 595 15.60 37.77 12.44
C SER A 595 15.71 38.29 13.88
N GLY A 596 16.84 38.00 14.53
CA GLY A 596 17.16 38.43 15.89
C GLY A 596 18.63 38.80 16.10
N ALA A 597 19.44 38.81 15.04
CA ALA A 597 20.79 39.37 15.08
C ALA A 597 21.01 40.23 13.84
N VAL A 598 20.65 41.51 13.96
CA VAL A 598 21.25 42.56 13.15
C VAL A 598 22.74 42.61 13.54
N VAL A 599 23.56 41.77 12.92
CA VAL A 599 24.89 42.22 12.56
C VAL A 599 24.67 43.09 11.33
N ARG A 600 24.66 44.41 11.55
CA ARG A 600 24.83 45.40 10.48
C ARG A 600 26.12 45.05 9.74
N LEU A 601 26.01 44.27 8.67
CA LEU A 601 26.82 44.54 7.49
C LEU A 601 26.24 45.82 6.86
N PRO A 602 27.07 46.79 6.45
CA PRO A 602 26.57 48.08 5.99
C PRO A 602 25.65 47.86 4.78
N SER A 603 24.43 48.36 4.91
CA SER A 603 23.42 48.34 3.87
C SER A 603 23.89 49.09 2.63
N GLY A 604 23.84 48.41 1.50
CA GLY A 604 23.76 48.97 0.16
C GLY A 604 23.60 47.81 -0.82
N PRO A 605 22.52 47.75 -1.63
CA PRO A 605 22.53 46.88 -2.79
C PRO A 605 23.58 47.45 -3.75
N THR A 606 24.75 46.83 -3.84
CA THR A 606 25.61 47.03 -4.99
C THR A 606 24.87 46.47 -6.21
N GLU A 607 24.37 47.37 -7.05
CA GLU A 607 23.95 47.07 -8.41
C GLU A 607 25.07 46.27 -9.09
N GLY A 608 24.87 44.96 -9.27
CA GLY A 608 25.86 44.10 -9.93
C GLY A 608 25.89 42.64 -9.52
N GLU A 609 25.36 42.24 -8.35
CA GLU A 609 25.27 40.81 -8.02
C GLU A 609 23.94 40.21 -8.53
N PRO A 610 23.99 39.23 -9.46
CA PRO A 610 22.77 38.58 -9.93
C PRO A 610 22.07 37.90 -8.75
N ARG A 611 20.79 38.21 -8.53
CA ARG A 611 19.95 37.50 -7.56
C ARG A 611 20.04 36.00 -7.86
N SER A 612 20.65 35.24 -6.96
CA SER A 612 20.75 33.78 -7.11
C SER A 612 19.35 33.18 -7.10
N LEU A 613 18.98 32.54 -8.21
CA LEU A 613 17.71 31.83 -8.33
C LEU A 613 17.69 30.66 -7.31
N PRO A 614 16.52 30.28 -6.78
CA PRO A 614 16.41 29.17 -5.82
C PRO A 614 16.90 27.87 -6.46
N VAL A 615 17.50 27.00 -5.65
CA VAL A 615 17.97 25.68 -6.10
C VAL A 615 16.74 24.82 -6.42
N PRO A 616 16.58 24.30 -7.64
CA PRO A 616 15.46 23.45 -8.02
C PRO A 616 15.44 22.11 -7.26
N ARG A 617 14.23 21.67 -6.89
CA ARG A 617 13.97 20.43 -6.14
C ARG A 617 14.55 19.17 -6.75
N HIS A 618 14.63 19.09 -8.08
CA HIS A 618 15.20 17.94 -8.79
C HIS A 618 16.71 17.73 -8.53
N ARG A 619 17.41 18.76 -8.02
CA ARG A 619 18.83 18.72 -7.61
C ARG A 619 19.03 18.15 -6.21
N ILE A 620 18.06 17.38 -5.70
CA ILE A 620 18.17 16.69 -4.42
C ILE A 620 19.20 15.55 -4.42
N GLY A 621 19.46 14.95 -5.59
CA GLY A 621 20.37 13.83 -5.76
C GLY A 621 21.76 14.03 -5.14
N PRO A 622 22.53 15.07 -5.52
CA PRO A 622 23.86 15.34 -4.96
C PRO A 622 23.85 15.57 -3.44
N VAL A 623 22.79 16.19 -2.91
CA VAL A 623 22.67 16.45 -1.46
C VAL A 623 22.44 15.15 -0.69
N ILE A 624 21.58 14.27 -1.19
CA ILE A 624 21.39 12.93 -0.61
C ILE A 624 22.69 12.13 -0.67
N GLN A 625 23.42 12.20 -1.79
CA GLN A 625 24.70 11.49 -1.94
C GLN A 625 25.75 12.03 -0.96
N ALA A 626 25.83 13.35 -0.76
CA ALA A 626 26.69 13.96 0.23
C ALA A 626 26.33 13.52 1.67
N MET A 627 25.03 13.39 1.99
CA MET A 627 24.57 12.87 3.27
C MET A 627 24.97 11.40 3.49
N VAL A 628 24.76 10.53 2.50
CA VAL A 628 25.16 9.11 2.61
C VAL A 628 26.68 8.98 2.74
N LEU A 629 27.44 9.77 1.97
CA LEU A 629 28.89 9.81 2.03
C LEU A 629 29.41 10.32 3.39
N LEU A 630 28.74 11.28 4.03
CA LEU A 630 29.05 11.72 5.38
C LEU A 630 29.02 10.54 6.36
N GLY A 631 27.96 9.72 6.31
CA GLY A 631 27.82 8.53 7.16
C GLY A 631 28.94 7.51 6.92
N ARG A 632 29.38 7.33 5.67
CA ARG A 632 30.49 6.44 5.31
C ARG A 632 31.86 6.97 5.79
N ARG A 633 32.12 8.27 5.64
CA ARG A 633 33.45 8.88 5.95
C ARG A 633 33.63 9.25 7.42
N GLN A 634 32.59 9.76 8.06
CA GLN A 634 32.64 10.30 9.44
C GLN A 634 31.84 9.45 10.45
N GLY A 635 31.20 8.37 9.99
CA GLY A 635 30.44 7.44 10.82
C GLY A 635 28.96 7.77 10.96
N THR A 636 28.20 6.80 11.47
CA THR A 636 26.73 6.85 11.57
C THR A 636 26.24 7.97 12.49
N ALA A 637 27.01 8.34 13.53
CA ALA A 637 26.65 9.40 14.46
C ALA A 637 26.60 10.78 13.80
N ALA A 638 27.51 11.08 12.87
CA ALA A 638 27.55 12.36 12.14
C ALA A 638 26.30 12.52 11.26
N LEU A 639 25.93 11.46 10.53
CA LEU A 639 24.71 11.47 9.72
C LEU A 639 23.43 11.52 10.59
N ALA A 640 23.39 10.77 11.68
CA ALA A 640 22.25 10.79 12.61
C ALA A 640 22.01 12.19 13.20
N HIS A 641 23.08 12.93 13.53
CA HIS A 641 22.99 14.30 14.03
C HIS A 641 22.37 15.24 12.98
N ARG A 642 22.81 15.19 11.72
CA ARG A 642 22.23 15.98 10.62
C ARG A 642 20.77 15.61 10.35
N MET A 643 20.41 14.32 10.42
CA MET A 643 19.01 13.89 10.30
C MET A 643 18.14 14.42 11.45
N ALA A 644 18.67 14.46 12.67
CA ALA A 644 17.96 15.06 13.80
C ALA A 644 17.76 16.57 13.62
N ASP A 645 18.77 17.28 13.09
CA ASP A 645 18.66 18.71 12.75
C ASP A 645 17.58 18.97 11.69
N LEU A 646 17.41 18.08 10.71
CA LEU A 646 16.33 18.15 9.70
C LEU A 646 14.95 17.95 10.33
N ILE A 647 14.80 16.99 11.26
CA ILE A 647 13.54 16.78 11.99
C ILE A 647 13.18 18.01 12.81
N GLU A 648 14.15 18.61 13.50
CA GLU A 648 13.95 19.82 14.29
C GLU A 648 13.60 21.03 13.41
N ALA A 649 14.21 21.15 12.23
CA ALA A 649 13.84 22.17 11.25
C ALA A 649 12.39 22.00 10.77
N LEU A 650 11.97 20.78 10.43
CA LEU A 650 10.58 20.47 10.05
C LEU A 650 9.58 20.89 11.13
N ASP A 651 9.88 20.60 12.40
CA ASP A 651 9.00 20.95 13.51
C ASP A 651 8.77 22.46 13.66
N ARG A 652 9.82 23.27 13.45
CA ARG A 652 9.76 24.73 13.59
C ARG A 652 9.07 25.39 12.40
N LEU A 653 9.42 24.97 11.17
CA LEU A 653 8.76 25.42 9.95
C LEU A 653 7.24 25.17 9.98
N TRP A 654 6.80 24.16 10.75
CA TRP A 654 5.37 23.89 10.97
C TRP A 654 4.76 24.55 12.23
N ALA A 655 5.54 24.83 13.28
CA ALA A 655 5.05 25.40 14.55
C ALA A 655 4.69 26.89 14.48
N ASP A 656 5.35 27.67 13.62
CA ASP A 656 5.13 29.12 13.52
C ASP A 656 3.76 29.54 12.94
N GLY A 657 2.91 28.57 12.57
CA GLY A 657 1.51 28.78 12.23
C GLY A 657 0.53 28.80 13.42
N HIS A 658 0.98 28.42 14.63
CA HIS A 658 0.08 28.17 15.78
C HIS A 658 0.45 28.88 17.09
N HIS A 659 1.50 29.71 17.14
CA HIS A 659 1.81 30.50 18.34
C HIS A 659 1.12 31.87 18.34
N GLY A 660 -0.16 31.83 18.66
CA GLY A 660 -0.97 32.99 19.05
C GLY A 660 -1.45 32.87 20.49
N GLU A 661 -0.58 32.53 21.45
CA GLU A 661 -0.84 32.74 22.88
C GLU A 661 0.50 32.68 23.65
N GLY A 662 1.05 33.85 23.95
CA GLY A 662 2.17 33.99 24.89
C GLY A 662 1.72 33.79 26.35
N PRO A 663 2.65 33.53 27.28
CA PRO A 663 2.30 33.30 28.68
C PRO A 663 1.70 34.57 29.27
N ARG A 664 0.55 34.42 29.95
CA ARG A 664 -0.11 35.49 30.70
C ARG A 664 0.80 35.95 31.83
N ASP A 665 1.41 37.11 31.65
CA ASP A 665 2.05 37.86 32.72
C ASP A 665 0.94 38.57 33.51
N GLU A 666 0.73 38.13 34.75
CA GLU A 666 -0.25 38.71 35.65
C GLU A 666 0.29 40.02 36.24
N GLY A 667 -0.42 41.11 35.94
CA GLY A 667 -0.49 42.29 36.81
C GLY A 667 0.26 43.53 36.33
N ARG A 668 -0.49 44.51 35.82
CA ARG A 668 -0.70 45.81 36.51
C ARG A 668 -1.63 46.71 35.69
N HIS A 669 -2.67 47.21 36.36
CA HIS A 669 -3.65 48.17 35.85
C HIS A 669 -3.04 49.50 35.36
N GLY A 670 -3.63 50.05 34.30
CA GLY A 670 -3.49 51.44 33.88
C GLY A 670 -4.41 51.76 32.70
N ALA A 671 -5.57 52.33 32.98
CA ALA A 671 -6.59 52.71 32.01
C ALA A 671 -6.12 53.79 31.04
N GLY A 672 -6.49 53.66 29.76
CA GLY A 672 -6.28 54.67 28.73
C GLY A 672 -6.93 54.23 27.42
N GLN A 673 -8.18 54.63 27.23
CA GLN A 673 -8.98 54.44 26.02
C GLN A 673 -8.27 55.03 24.79
N ARG A 674 -8.05 54.22 23.76
CA ARG A 674 -8.09 54.62 22.34
C ARG A 674 -8.69 53.48 21.52
N GLU A 675 -9.94 53.66 21.13
CA GLU A 675 -10.59 52.91 20.07
C GLU A 675 -9.94 53.26 18.74
N GLU A 676 -9.27 52.30 18.10
CA GLU A 676 -8.93 52.35 16.68
C GLU A 676 -8.91 50.91 16.13
N ALA A 677 -9.86 50.65 15.24
CA ALA A 677 -9.95 49.58 14.23
C ALA A 677 -9.19 48.26 14.48
N ARG A 678 -9.84 47.30 15.13
CA ARG A 678 -9.48 45.87 15.02
C ARG A 678 -10.21 45.24 13.83
N HIS A 679 -9.62 45.35 12.64
CA HIS A 679 -9.88 44.39 11.57
C HIS A 679 -9.06 43.12 11.83
N GLY A 680 -9.70 41.96 11.67
CA GLY A 680 -9.21 40.67 12.11
C GLY A 680 -7.85 40.27 11.53
N GLU A 681 -6.88 40.05 12.41
CA GLU A 681 -5.69 39.25 12.13
C GLU A 681 -6.06 37.77 12.30
N GLY A 682 -6.78 37.24 11.30
CA GLY A 682 -6.87 35.81 11.07
C GLY A 682 -5.65 35.34 10.30
N HIS A 683 -5.01 34.27 10.79
CA HIS A 683 -4.10 33.35 10.09
C HIS A 683 -3.17 33.99 9.04
N ARG A 684 -1.92 34.32 9.42
CA ARG A 684 -0.89 34.65 8.40
C ARG A 684 -0.71 33.44 7.47
N PRO A 685 -0.95 33.55 6.16
CA PRO A 685 -0.65 32.48 5.22
C PRO A 685 0.85 32.18 5.24
N ARG A 686 1.21 30.88 5.21
CA ARG A 686 2.60 30.42 5.13
C ARG A 686 3.31 31.07 3.94
N ARG A 687 4.57 31.45 4.11
CA ARG A 687 5.36 31.99 3.00
C ARG A 687 5.81 30.83 2.09
N PRO A 688 5.82 30.99 0.76
CA PRO A 688 6.29 29.95 -0.17
C PRO A 688 7.69 29.40 0.15
N CYS A 689 8.58 30.22 0.72
CA CYS A 689 9.93 29.79 1.13
C CYS A 689 9.93 28.80 2.30
N ASP A 690 8.95 28.89 3.22
CA ASP A 690 8.88 28.00 4.39
C ASP A 690 8.40 26.60 3.98
N GLU A 691 7.50 26.55 2.99
CA GLU A 691 7.02 25.29 2.38
C GLU A 691 8.13 24.59 1.58
N ASP A 692 8.96 25.36 0.85
CA ASP A 692 10.09 24.80 0.11
C ASP A 692 11.17 24.23 1.03
N ALA A 693 11.54 24.96 2.09
CA ALA A 693 12.49 24.48 3.09
C ALA A 693 12.01 23.19 3.79
N ALA A 694 10.71 23.09 4.06
CA ALA A 694 10.13 21.92 4.67
C ALA A 694 10.05 20.73 3.70
N TRP A 695 9.78 20.98 2.42
CA TRP A 695 9.90 19.98 1.37
C TRP A 695 11.32 19.40 1.32
N TRP A 696 12.35 20.25 1.30
CA TRP A 696 13.76 19.84 1.31
C TRP A 696 14.09 18.98 2.53
N ALA A 697 13.70 19.42 3.73
CA ALA A 697 14.01 18.68 4.95
C ALA A 697 13.38 17.28 4.99
N ALA A 698 12.11 17.15 4.56
CA ALA A 698 11.43 15.86 4.51
C ALA A 698 12.04 14.91 3.46
N HIS A 699 12.28 15.40 2.24
CA HIS A 699 12.79 14.58 1.15
C HIS A 699 14.28 14.19 1.34
N LEU A 700 15.10 15.07 1.93
CA LEU A 700 16.48 14.74 2.29
C LEU A 700 16.52 13.66 3.38
N LEU A 701 15.69 13.81 4.42
CA LEU A 701 15.57 12.82 5.49
C LEU A 701 15.11 11.47 4.95
N GLY A 702 14.02 11.44 4.18
CA GLY A 702 13.47 10.22 3.59
C GLY A 702 14.42 9.57 2.59
N GLY A 703 14.97 10.36 1.67
CA GLY A 703 15.89 9.91 0.63
C GLY A 703 17.18 9.31 1.18
N SER A 704 17.77 9.91 2.21
CA SER A 704 18.97 9.36 2.86
C SER A 704 18.68 8.09 3.67
N LEU A 705 17.58 8.04 4.44
CA LEU A 705 17.20 6.86 5.22
C LEU A 705 16.86 5.64 4.34
N LEU A 706 16.34 5.85 3.13
CA LEU A 706 16.06 4.77 2.18
C LEU A 706 17.32 4.25 1.47
N ARG A 707 18.41 5.03 1.43
CA ARG A 707 19.67 4.67 0.75
C ARG A 707 20.73 4.08 1.67
N VAL A 708 20.62 4.22 3.00
CA VAL A 708 21.57 3.57 3.91
C VAL A 708 21.44 2.03 3.82
N PRO A 709 22.56 1.29 3.81
CA PRO A 709 22.53 -0.17 3.67
C PRO A 709 21.93 -0.88 4.89
N ASP A 710 22.09 -0.29 6.09
CA ASP A 710 21.51 -0.72 7.36
C ASP A 710 20.97 0.50 8.10
N ALA A 711 19.67 0.49 8.41
CA ALA A 711 19.03 1.59 9.12
C ALA A 711 19.06 1.44 10.66
N ARG A 712 19.55 0.31 11.21
CA ARG A 712 19.63 0.07 12.67
C ARG A 712 20.39 1.15 13.45
N PRO A 713 21.53 1.69 12.97
CA PRO A 713 22.22 2.76 13.68
C PRO A 713 21.40 4.04 13.85
N TYR A 714 20.35 4.22 13.03
CA TYR A 714 19.50 5.40 13.02
C TYR A 714 18.16 5.18 13.75
N LEU A 715 18.00 4.09 14.51
CA LEU A 715 16.76 3.81 15.26
C LEU A 715 16.36 4.95 16.21
N GLY A 716 17.32 5.66 16.80
CA GLY A 716 17.04 6.85 17.62
C GLY A 716 16.32 7.93 16.83
N VAL A 717 16.85 8.27 15.64
CA VAL A 717 16.27 9.24 14.71
C VAL A 717 14.88 8.79 14.23
N LEU A 718 14.75 7.51 13.86
CA LEU A 718 13.48 6.92 13.41
C LEU A 718 12.41 6.93 14.52
N ARG A 719 12.77 6.66 15.77
CA ARG A 719 11.85 6.75 16.91
C ARG A 719 11.40 8.19 17.17
N VAL A 720 12.30 9.17 17.03
CA VAL A 720 11.96 10.60 17.11
C VAL A 720 11.00 10.97 15.99
N LEU A 721 11.30 10.60 14.75
CA LEU A 721 10.44 10.84 13.59
C LEU A 721 9.04 10.24 13.78
N ALA A 722 8.95 8.97 14.22
CA ALA A 722 7.68 8.32 14.51
C ALA A 722 6.89 9.06 15.61
N GLY A 723 7.57 9.49 16.68
CA GLY A 723 6.96 10.30 17.73
C GLY A 723 6.42 11.65 17.22
N ARG A 724 7.13 12.32 16.32
CA ARG A 724 6.68 13.59 15.70
C ARG A 724 5.48 13.38 14.79
N ILE A 725 5.48 12.33 13.95
CA ILE A 725 4.34 11.97 13.10
C ILE A 725 3.08 11.75 13.95
N THR A 726 3.18 10.94 15.01
CA THR A 726 2.04 10.65 15.89
C THR A 726 1.51 11.90 16.58
N ARG A 727 2.40 12.75 17.12
CA ARG A 727 2.00 14.02 17.76
C ARG A 727 1.29 14.95 16.78
N ARG A 728 1.87 15.17 15.60
CA ARG A 728 1.29 16.06 14.58
C ARG A 728 -0.01 15.53 14.00
N SER A 729 -0.15 14.22 13.89
CA SER A 729 -1.41 13.59 13.47
C SER A 729 -2.52 13.83 14.51
N ALA A 730 -2.19 13.85 15.80
CA ALA A 730 -3.14 14.19 16.86
C ALA A 730 -3.56 15.66 16.79
N ASP A 731 -2.60 16.58 16.60
CA ASP A 731 -2.89 18.02 16.43
C ASP A 731 -3.78 18.28 15.18
N ALA A 732 -3.53 17.55 14.09
CA ALA A 732 -4.26 17.66 12.83
C ALA A 732 -5.68 17.08 12.88
N ALA A 733 -5.97 16.13 13.78
CA ALA A 733 -7.30 15.51 13.90
C ALA A 733 -8.42 16.52 14.29
N GLY A 734 -8.05 17.72 14.75
CA GLY A 734 -8.97 18.83 15.06
C GLY A 734 -9.04 19.95 14.01
N GLY A 735 -8.38 19.82 12.84
CA GLY A 735 -8.32 20.89 11.83
C GLY A 735 -8.32 20.40 10.38
N PRO A 736 -8.54 21.30 9.40
CA PRO A 736 -8.60 20.95 7.96
C PRO A 736 -7.23 20.68 7.32
N ALA A 737 -6.13 20.93 8.03
CA ALA A 737 -4.77 20.69 7.55
C ALA A 737 -4.29 19.32 8.03
N GLY A 738 -3.98 18.41 7.09
CA GLY A 738 -3.34 17.12 7.40
C GLY A 738 -1.96 17.28 8.08
N PRO A 739 -1.21 16.17 8.31
CA PRO A 739 0.05 16.19 9.07
C PRO A 739 1.22 16.98 8.43
N GLY A 740 0.96 17.77 7.38
CA GLY A 740 1.95 18.62 6.74
C GLY A 740 3.02 17.81 6.02
N ALA A 741 4.28 18.27 6.01
CA ALA A 741 5.39 17.56 5.37
C ALA A 741 5.69 16.18 6.00
N TYR A 742 5.13 15.88 7.18
CA TYR A 742 5.20 14.53 7.74
C TYR A 742 4.28 13.53 7.03
N SER A 743 3.39 13.97 6.14
CA SER A 743 2.59 13.08 5.28
C SER A 743 3.47 12.20 4.38
N GLU A 744 4.66 12.67 4.02
CA GLU A 744 5.66 11.94 3.21
C GLU A 744 6.07 10.60 3.85
N PHE A 745 6.02 10.51 5.18
CA PHE A 745 6.44 9.31 5.93
C PHE A 745 5.28 8.33 6.21
N GLY A 746 4.53 7.99 5.16
CA GLY A 746 3.43 7.01 5.19
C GLY A 746 3.90 5.55 5.38
N PRO A 747 2.98 4.57 5.47
CA PRO A 747 3.34 3.17 5.72
C PRO A 747 4.31 2.57 4.69
N TRP A 748 4.31 3.06 3.45
CA TRP A 748 5.24 2.64 2.40
C TRP A 748 6.70 2.94 2.77
N PHE A 749 6.97 4.08 3.41
CA PHE A 749 8.32 4.51 3.78
C PHE A 749 8.92 3.51 4.79
N TRP A 750 8.19 3.24 5.87
CA TRP A 750 8.61 2.31 6.93
C TRP A 750 8.78 0.86 6.44
N ARG A 751 7.99 0.45 5.44
CA ARG A 751 8.14 -0.86 4.78
C ARG A 751 9.42 -0.97 3.95
N ARG A 752 9.89 0.13 3.36
CA ARG A 752 11.08 0.15 2.49
C ARG A 752 12.39 0.29 3.26
N LEU A 753 12.36 0.70 4.53
CA LEU A 753 13.55 0.77 5.39
C LEU A 753 14.20 -0.62 5.55
N ARG A 754 15.53 -0.66 5.38
CA ARG A 754 16.38 -1.84 5.59
C ARG A 754 16.59 -2.06 7.09
N LEU A 755 15.62 -2.72 7.72
CA LEU A 755 15.57 -3.04 9.16
C LEU A 755 15.21 -4.51 9.38
N PRO A 756 15.69 -5.13 10.48
CA PRO A 756 15.11 -6.38 10.99
C PRO A 756 13.62 -6.23 11.31
N GLU A 757 12.88 -7.34 11.31
CA GLU A 757 11.45 -7.32 11.64
C GLU A 757 11.18 -6.77 13.04
N GLU A 758 12.00 -7.11 14.04
CA GLU A 758 11.81 -6.64 15.42
C GLU A 758 11.78 -5.12 15.52
N ASP A 759 12.78 -4.45 14.94
CA ASP A 759 12.86 -3.00 14.94
C ASP A 759 11.76 -2.36 14.10
N ARG A 760 11.42 -2.95 12.95
CA ARG A 760 10.35 -2.44 12.08
C ARG A 760 8.99 -2.52 12.78
N ILE A 761 8.69 -3.63 13.44
CA ILE A 761 7.43 -3.82 14.17
C ILE A 761 7.38 -2.88 15.40
N ASP A 762 8.49 -2.64 16.12
CA ASP A 762 8.49 -1.61 17.19
C ASP A 762 8.21 -0.20 16.65
N LEU A 763 8.78 0.17 15.49
CA LEU A 763 8.51 1.47 14.87
C LEU A 763 7.06 1.60 14.41
N LEU A 764 6.50 0.56 13.76
CA LEU A 764 5.09 0.53 13.37
C LEU A 764 4.16 0.63 14.58
N ARG A 765 4.47 -0.06 15.69
CA ARG A 765 3.75 0.09 16.98
C ARG A 765 3.66 1.54 17.45
N ARG A 766 4.71 2.32 17.24
CA ARG A 766 4.76 3.74 17.63
C ARG A 766 3.90 4.62 16.74
N LEU A 767 3.68 4.21 15.49
CA LEU A 767 2.95 4.93 14.45
C LEU A 767 1.47 4.57 14.38
N VAL A 768 1.05 3.36 14.80
CA VAL A 768 -0.37 2.94 14.77
C VAL A 768 -1.33 3.97 15.39
N PRO A 769 -0.99 4.71 16.47
CA PRO A 769 -1.86 5.78 16.96
C PRO A 769 -2.24 6.85 15.92
N ALA A 770 -1.45 7.02 14.85
CA ALA A 770 -1.70 7.94 13.75
C ALA A 770 -2.65 7.43 12.64
N ASP A 771 -3.22 6.23 12.78
CA ASP A 771 -4.03 5.57 11.72
C ASP A 771 -5.40 6.21 11.44
N GLY A 772 -5.91 7.09 12.30
CA GLY A 772 -7.24 7.71 12.11
C GLY A 772 -7.30 8.97 11.28
N VAL A 773 -6.19 9.49 10.79
CA VAL A 773 -6.19 10.70 9.95
C VAL A 773 -6.26 10.28 8.48
N PRO A 774 -7.23 10.77 7.68
CA PRO A 774 -7.25 10.52 6.24
C PRO A 774 -5.91 10.93 5.62
N ARG A 775 -5.25 10.00 4.94
CA ARG A 775 -3.95 10.23 4.30
C ARG A 775 -4.14 10.40 2.80
N THR A 776 -3.27 11.19 2.18
CA THR A 776 -3.21 11.39 0.72
C THR A 776 -2.79 10.13 -0.06
N ASP A 777 -2.37 9.07 0.64
CA ASP A 777 -1.62 7.92 0.12
C ASP A 777 -2.49 6.69 -0.27
N GLY A 778 -3.81 6.90 -0.39
CA GLY A 778 -4.79 5.81 -0.35
C GLY A 778 -4.94 5.28 1.07
N ASP A 779 -6.06 4.61 1.35
CA ASP A 779 -6.55 4.26 2.68
C ASP A 779 -5.66 3.29 3.52
N GLU A 780 -4.40 3.06 3.15
CA GLU A 780 -3.50 2.13 3.83
C GLU A 780 -3.02 2.69 5.18
N ARG A 781 -3.35 1.99 6.26
CA ARG A 781 -2.97 2.29 7.64
C ARG A 781 -1.61 1.67 7.98
N TYR A 782 -0.93 2.17 9.01
CA TYR A 782 0.26 1.54 9.59
C TYR A 782 -0.06 0.13 10.10
N LEU A 783 -1.26 -0.10 10.64
CA LEU A 783 -1.73 -1.45 11.01
C LEU A 783 -1.82 -2.39 9.80
N ASP A 784 -2.20 -1.90 8.61
CA ASP A 784 -2.23 -2.72 7.39
C ASP A 784 -0.82 -3.12 6.96
N ALA A 785 0.17 -2.25 7.14
CA ALA A 785 1.57 -2.59 6.90
C ALA A 785 2.03 -3.74 7.82
N VAL A 786 1.58 -3.77 9.09
CA VAL A 786 1.84 -4.87 10.02
C VAL A 786 1.14 -6.15 9.57
N ALA A 787 -0.14 -6.06 9.16
CA ALA A 787 -0.89 -7.20 8.65
C ALA A 787 -0.23 -7.85 7.41
N ARG A 788 0.37 -7.03 6.53
CA ARG A 788 1.18 -7.53 5.40
C ARG A 788 2.45 -8.23 5.87
N ARG A 789 3.17 -7.71 6.87
CA ARG A 789 4.36 -8.40 7.43
C ARG A 789 3.98 -9.73 8.07
N LEU A 790 2.86 -9.76 8.80
CA LEU A 790 2.33 -10.99 9.39
C LEU A 790 2.03 -12.05 8.32
N THR A 791 1.47 -11.64 7.18
CA THR A 791 1.22 -12.54 6.03
C THR A 791 2.52 -13.08 5.43
N LEU A 792 3.59 -12.29 5.42
CA LEU A 792 4.87 -12.67 4.83
C LEU A 792 5.73 -13.54 5.76
N ASN A 793 5.68 -13.33 7.08
CA ASN A 793 6.49 -14.05 8.06
C ASN A 793 5.80 -14.11 9.43
N ALA A 794 4.76 -14.94 9.53
CA ALA A 794 3.97 -15.09 10.75
C ALA A 794 4.81 -15.52 11.98
N PRO A 795 5.70 -16.53 11.90
CA PRO A 795 6.44 -17.01 13.07
C PRO A 795 7.28 -15.94 13.77
N VAL A 796 7.83 -14.98 13.01
CA VAL A 796 8.63 -13.88 13.55
C VAL A 796 7.76 -12.74 14.09
N VAL A 797 6.65 -12.42 13.41
CA VAL A 797 5.83 -11.23 13.75
C VAL A 797 4.87 -11.52 14.91
N LEU A 798 4.37 -12.74 15.06
CA LEU A 798 3.41 -13.12 16.11
C LEU A 798 3.92 -12.81 17.53
N PRO A 799 5.12 -13.25 17.96
CA PRO A 799 5.65 -12.91 19.28
C PRO A 799 5.87 -11.40 19.48
N LEU A 800 6.20 -10.67 18.41
CA LEU A 800 6.42 -9.22 18.45
C LEU A 800 5.10 -8.48 18.67
N LEU A 801 4.00 -8.93 18.07
CA LEU A 801 2.66 -8.38 18.30
C LEU A 801 2.15 -8.67 19.72
N CYS A 802 2.45 -9.83 20.30
CA CYS A 802 2.11 -10.11 21.71
C CYS A 802 2.76 -9.11 22.69
N ARG A 803 3.94 -8.56 22.36
CA ARG A 803 4.59 -7.51 23.16
C ARG A 803 3.83 -6.18 23.15
N TRP A 804 2.84 -6.00 22.27
CA TRP A 804 2.02 -4.80 22.20
C TRP A 804 0.88 -4.79 23.21
N PHE A 805 0.59 -5.91 23.89
CA PHE A 805 -0.54 -6.01 24.80
C PHE A 805 -0.50 -5.07 26.01
N THR A 806 0.68 -4.52 26.32
CA THR A 806 0.87 -3.51 27.37
C THR A 806 0.78 -2.07 26.87
N ASP A 807 0.59 -1.86 25.56
CA ASP A 807 0.58 -0.53 24.93
C ASP A 807 -0.83 0.05 24.86
N GLU A 808 -1.20 0.76 25.92
CA GLU A 808 -2.54 1.35 26.08
C GLU A 808 -2.68 2.76 25.47
N ARG A 809 -1.79 3.13 24.54
CA ARG A 809 -1.93 4.41 23.81
C ARG A 809 -3.18 4.37 22.92
N PRO A 810 -4.07 5.38 22.97
CA PRO A 810 -5.30 5.39 22.19
C PRO A 810 -5.00 5.63 20.70
N LEU A 811 -5.80 5.00 19.84
CA LEU A 811 -5.79 5.28 18.40
C LEU A 811 -6.56 6.58 18.14
N LEU A 812 -6.01 7.43 17.26
CA LEU A 812 -6.80 8.48 16.64
C LEU A 812 -7.82 7.77 15.73
N ILE A 813 -9.11 8.10 15.84
CA ILE A 813 -10.15 7.69 14.89
C ILE A 813 -10.77 8.98 14.38
N GLY A 814 -10.59 9.28 13.10
CA GLY A 814 -11.11 10.49 12.46
C GLY A 814 -12.60 10.37 12.19
N GLY A 815 -13.39 11.27 12.80
CA GLY A 815 -14.81 11.43 12.54
C GLY A 815 -15.46 12.37 13.55
N PRO A 816 -16.52 13.12 13.17
CA PRO A 816 -17.26 13.98 14.11
C PRO A 816 -17.96 13.19 15.23
N ASP A 817 -18.13 11.88 15.05
CA ASP A 817 -18.70 10.94 16.04
C ASP A 817 -17.62 10.14 16.79
N ALA A 818 -16.37 10.64 16.85
CA ALA A 818 -15.29 9.91 17.51
C ALA A 818 -15.64 9.68 19.00
N PRO A 819 -15.51 8.44 19.50
CA PRO A 819 -15.76 8.15 20.91
C PRO A 819 -14.85 8.99 21.81
N ASP A 820 -15.34 9.27 23.03
CA ASP A 820 -14.58 9.94 24.08
C ASP A 820 -13.20 9.28 24.23
N GLU A 821 -12.18 10.05 24.66
CA GLU A 821 -10.79 9.59 24.70
C GLU A 821 -10.63 8.28 25.49
N SER A 822 -11.45 8.12 26.54
CA SER A 822 -11.54 6.93 27.39
C SER A 822 -12.07 5.66 26.71
N LEU A 823 -12.78 5.80 25.58
CA LEU A 823 -13.46 4.73 24.83
C LEU A 823 -12.75 4.37 23.51
N ARG A 824 -11.64 5.05 23.17
CA ARG A 824 -10.91 4.79 21.93
C ARG A 824 -10.15 3.46 22.03
N PRO A 825 -10.18 2.63 20.97
CA PRO A 825 -9.36 1.41 20.95
C PRO A 825 -7.89 1.78 21.08
N THR A 826 -7.14 0.95 21.80
CA THR A 826 -5.71 1.14 22.05
C THR A 826 -4.86 0.34 21.07
N VAL A 827 -3.55 0.61 21.02
CA VAL A 827 -2.60 -0.21 20.25
C VAL A 827 -2.67 -1.68 20.68
N ALA A 828 -2.80 -1.95 21.98
CA ALA A 828 -3.00 -3.29 22.53
C ALA A 828 -4.28 -3.96 22.00
N ALA A 829 -5.40 -3.23 21.99
CA ALA A 829 -6.67 -3.74 21.45
C ALA A 829 -6.59 -4.01 19.94
N ALA A 830 -5.92 -3.13 19.18
CA ALA A 830 -5.71 -3.32 17.75
C ALA A 830 -4.82 -4.52 17.42
N ALA A 831 -3.76 -4.76 18.21
CA ALA A 831 -2.94 -5.97 18.09
C ALA A 831 -3.75 -7.23 18.38
N GLN A 832 -4.54 -7.22 19.46
CA GLN A 832 -5.41 -8.34 19.84
C GLN A 832 -6.43 -8.65 18.72
N ALA A 833 -7.09 -7.63 18.19
CA ALA A 833 -8.03 -7.76 17.08
C ALA A 833 -7.36 -8.29 15.80
N LEU A 834 -6.16 -7.79 15.46
CA LEU A 834 -5.42 -8.24 14.28
C LEU A 834 -5.00 -9.71 14.40
N LEU A 835 -4.49 -10.14 15.56
CA LEU A 835 -4.12 -11.53 15.82
C LEU A 835 -5.33 -12.47 15.73
N HIS A 836 -6.48 -12.05 16.25
CA HIS A 836 -7.72 -12.82 16.15
C HIS A 836 -8.24 -12.89 14.71
N ALA A 837 -8.21 -11.77 13.98
CA ALA A 837 -8.71 -11.68 12.60
C ALA A 837 -7.83 -12.46 11.60
N ARG A 838 -6.53 -12.60 11.88
CA ARG A 838 -5.56 -13.31 11.02
C ARG A 838 -5.04 -14.61 11.66
N ARG A 839 -5.84 -15.21 12.54
CA ARG A 839 -5.48 -16.44 13.29
C ARG A 839 -5.18 -17.62 12.36
N ASP A 840 -5.86 -17.68 11.22
CA ASP A 840 -5.79 -18.72 10.20
C ASP A 840 -4.41 -18.89 9.56
N LEU A 841 -3.57 -17.84 9.57
CA LEU A 841 -2.25 -17.87 8.93
C LEU A 841 -1.28 -18.88 9.56
N ALA A 842 -1.27 -18.97 10.89
CA ALA A 842 -0.33 -19.80 11.65
C ALA A 842 -0.83 -20.03 13.09
N VAL A 843 -2.00 -20.68 13.24
CA VAL A 843 -2.67 -20.91 14.54
C VAL A 843 -1.73 -21.61 15.55
N ASP A 844 -0.95 -22.58 15.08
CA ASP A 844 -0.03 -23.34 15.92
C ASP A 844 1.12 -22.46 16.47
N ASP A 845 1.66 -21.53 15.69
CA ASP A 845 2.68 -20.57 16.17
C ASP A 845 2.06 -19.47 17.04
N LEU A 846 0.84 -19.06 16.73
CA LEU A 846 0.08 -18.07 17.49
C LEU A 846 -0.18 -18.57 18.92
N THR A 847 -0.67 -19.80 19.07
CA THR A 847 -0.91 -20.41 20.38
C THR A 847 0.39 -20.49 21.21
N ASP A 848 1.51 -20.87 20.59
CA ASP A 848 2.83 -20.93 21.24
C ASP A 848 3.36 -19.54 21.65
N ALA A 849 3.11 -18.51 20.85
CA ALA A 849 3.46 -17.13 21.17
C ALA A 849 2.58 -16.54 22.30
N LEU A 850 1.28 -16.86 22.30
CA LEU A 850 0.34 -16.41 23.34
C LEU A 850 0.64 -17.05 24.69
N VAL A 851 0.91 -18.37 24.74
CA VAL A 851 1.23 -19.05 26.01
C VAL A 851 2.56 -18.58 26.60
N ALA A 852 3.50 -18.16 25.76
CA ALA A 852 4.77 -17.58 26.19
C ALA A 852 4.63 -16.14 26.72
N THR A 853 3.48 -15.50 26.52
CA THR A 853 3.22 -14.10 26.90
C THR A 853 2.33 -14.03 28.14
N PRO A 854 2.87 -13.71 29.34
CA PRO A 854 2.07 -13.62 30.57
C PRO A 854 1.24 -12.33 30.61
N HIS A 855 0.11 -12.30 29.89
CA HIS A 855 -0.78 -11.14 29.82
C HIS A 855 -2.26 -11.56 29.73
N THR A 856 -3.17 -10.79 30.34
CA THR A 856 -4.62 -11.08 30.35
C THR A 856 -5.19 -11.22 28.94
N ARG A 857 -4.89 -10.27 28.04
CA ARG A 857 -5.28 -10.31 26.62
C ARG A 857 -4.81 -11.58 25.88
N ALA A 858 -3.65 -12.13 26.24
CA ALA A 858 -3.18 -13.39 25.66
C ALA A 858 -4.04 -14.57 26.14
N GLY A 859 -4.46 -14.55 27.40
CA GLY A 859 -5.43 -15.49 27.97
C GLY A 859 -6.81 -15.40 27.32
N GLU A 860 -7.30 -14.17 27.09
CA GLU A 860 -8.57 -13.92 26.37
C GLU A 860 -8.54 -14.47 24.95
N LEU A 861 -7.44 -14.24 24.21
CA LEU A 861 -7.28 -14.79 22.86
C LEU A 861 -7.19 -16.32 22.87
N LEU A 862 -6.46 -16.92 23.80
CA LEU A 862 -6.40 -18.38 23.93
C LEU A 862 -7.75 -18.99 24.31
N ALA A 863 -8.56 -18.28 25.11
CA ALA A 863 -9.92 -18.68 25.43
C ALA A 863 -10.85 -18.57 24.20
N ALA A 864 -10.74 -17.48 23.42
CA ALA A 864 -11.47 -17.33 22.16
C ALA A 864 -11.07 -18.41 21.14
N LEU A 865 -9.78 -18.73 21.02
CA LEU A 865 -9.30 -19.83 20.16
C LEU A 865 -9.80 -21.21 20.63
N ALA A 866 -10.09 -21.40 21.92
CA ALA A 866 -10.72 -22.63 22.41
C ALA A 866 -12.15 -22.79 21.91
N GLU A 867 -12.81 -21.70 21.53
CA GLU A 867 -14.17 -21.67 20.97
C GLU A 867 -14.15 -21.73 19.44
N ASP A 868 -13.30 -20.92 18.80
CA ASP A 868 -13.24 -20.80 17.34
C ASP A 868 -12.44 -21.93 16.66
N GLU A 869 -11.34 -22.38 17.28
CA GLU A 869 -10.36 -23.32 16.69
C GLU A 869 -9.99 -24.48 17.65
N PRO A 870 -10.97 -25.25 18.18
CA PRO A 870 -10.75 -26.22 19.27
C PRO A 870 -9.75 -27.33 18.91
N THR A 871 -9.75 -27.79 17.66
CA THR A 871 -8.83 -28.83 17.16
C THR A 871 -7.37 -28.35 17.14
N ALA A 872 -7.13 -27.09 16.77
CA ALA A 872 -5.78 -26.52 16.79
C ALA A 872 -5.26 -26.35 18.23
N LEU A 873 -6.13 -25.89 19.15
CA LEU A 873 -5.76 -25.76 20.55
C LEU A 873 -5.53 -27.12 21.22
N CYS A 874 -6.24 -28.19 20.83
CA CYS A 874 -5.95 -29.55 21.30
C CYS A 874 -4.53 -30.01 20.93
N ARG A 875 -4.07 -29.72 19.70
CA ARG A 875 -2.68 -30.00 19.29
C ARG A 875 -1.69 -29.16 20.10
N ALA A 876 -1.98 -27.87 20.32
CA ALA A 876 -1.12 -27.00 21.11
C ALA A 876 -0.96 -27.49 22.56
N VAL A 877 -2.07 -27.86 23.21
CA VAL A 877 -2.09 -28.45 24.56
C VAL A 877 -1.22 -29.70 24.66
N GLU A 878 -1.30 -30.59 23.66
CA GLU A 878 -0.50 -31.80 23.59
C GLU A 878 1.00 -31.50 23.48
N ARG A 879 1.39 -30.55 22.61
CA ARG A 879 2.77 -30.07 22.50
C ARG A 879 3.26 -29.43 23.79
N TRP A 880 2.45 -28.61 24.45
CA TRP A 880 2.80 -27.93 25.71
C TRP A 880 3.01 -28.90 26.86
N ALA A 881 2.24 -29.99 26.92
CA ALA A 881 2.43 -31.04 27.92
C ALA A 881 3.79 -31.76 27.74
N ARG A 882 4.27 -31.91 26.50
CA ARG A 882 5.58 -32.50 26.17
C ARG A 882 6.78 -31.57 26.44
N ASP A 883 6.56 -30.27 26.65
CA ASP A 883 7.65 -29.30 26.86
C ASP A 883 8.29 -29.53 28.24
N GLU A 884 9.49 -30.12 28.24
CA GLU A 884 10.20 -30.52 29.47
C GLU A 884 10.78 -29.32 30.21
N ASP A 885 11.22 -28.29 29.47
CA ASP A 885 12.00 -27.16 30.00
C ASP A 885 11.12 -26.07 30.63
N ARG A 886 9.83 -26.00 30.28
CA ARG A 886 8.95 -24.86 30.64
C ARG A 886 7.71 -25.27 31.46
N PRO A 887 7.73 -25.17 32.82
CA PRO A 887 6.60 -25.55 33.67
C PRO A 887 5.33 -24.70 33.43
N ALA A 888 5.49 -23.45 32.99
CA ALA A 888 4.36 -22.58 32.65
C ALA A 888 3.51 -23.12 31.48
N ARG A 889 4.15 -23.76 30.48
CA ARG A 889 3.45 -24.39 29.35
C ARG A 889 2.66 -25.62 29.79
N ARG A 890 3.21 -26.45 30.67
CA ARG A 890 2.51 -27.59 31.26
C ARG A 890 1.30 -27.17 32.10
N SER A 891 1.45 -26.10 32.88
CA SER A 891 0.32 -25.51 33.63
C SER A 891 -0.77 -24.98 32.70
N ALA A 892 -0.39 -24.33 31.59
CA ALA A 892 -1.33 -23.90 30.56
C ALA A 892 -2.02 -25.08 29.87
N ALA A 893 -1.30 -26.16 29.59
CA ALA A 893 -1.86 -27.39 29.02
C ALA A 893 -2.97 -27.96 29.90
N ALA A 894 -2.74 -28.09 31.21
CA ALA A 894 -3.76 -28.55 32.16
C ALA A 894 -5.00 -27.65 32.18
N ARG A 895 -4.80 -26.32 32.20
CA ARG A 895 -5.89 -25.33 32.21
C ARG A 895 -6.74 -25.39 30.93
N TYR A 896 -6.12 -25.31 29.76
CA TYR A 896 -6.84 -25.25 28.50
C TYR A 896 -7.41 -26.61 28.07
N ALA A 897 -6.79 -27.73 28.48
CA ALA A 897 -7.39 -29.04 28.33
C ALA A 897 -8.73 -29.15 29.08
N GLY A 898 -8.81 -28.62 30.31
CA GLY A 898 -10.07 -28.53 31.07
C GLY A 898 -11.12 -27.66 30.38
N LEU A 899 -10.71 -26.53 29.77
CA LEU A 899 -11.60 -25.64 29.02
C LEU A 899 -12.13 -26.29 27.73
N LEU A 900 -11.29 -27.06 27.03
CA LEU A 900 -11.65 -27.74 25.78
C LEU A 900 -12.53 -28.96 25.98
N GLN A 901 -12.35 -29.69 27.08
CA GLN A 901 -13.04 -30.94 27.35
C GLN A 901 -14.57 -30.92 27.11
N PRO A 902 -15.36 -29.95 27.62
CA PRO A 902 -16.80 -29.93 27.38
C PRO A 902 -17.18 -29.58 25.93
N ARG A 903 -16.25 -29.01 25.15
CA ARG A 903 -16.49 -28.51 23.79
C ARG A 903 -16.16 -29.55 22.70
N ILE A 904 -15.31 -30.55 22.99
CA ILE A 904 -14.81 -31.48 21.99
C ILE A 904 -15.66 -32.76 21.84
N THR A 905 -16.10 -33.03 20.61
CA THR A 905 -16.85 -34.24 20.25
C THR A 905 -16.04 -35.24 19.42
N ALA A 906 -15.04 -34.76 18.68
CA ALA A 906 -14.19 -35.58 17.81
C ALA A 906 -13.25 -36.49 18.61
N ASP A 907 -13.16 -37.76 18.21
CA ASP A 907 -12.32 -38.76 18.88
C ASP A 907 -10.81 -38.46 18.75
N GLY A 908 -10.40 -37.83 17.63
CA GLY A 908 -9.02 -37.38 17.43
C GLY A 908 -8.59 -36.32 18.43
N ASP A 909 -9.43 -35.32 18.69
CA ASP A 909 -9.17 -34.26 19.67
C ASP A 909 -9.15 -34.81 21.10
N ARG A 910 -10.06 -35.74 21.41
CA ARG A 910 -10.04 -36.45 22.70
C ARG A 910 -8.77 -37.28 22.87
N ALA A 911 -8.24 -37.88 21.80
CA ALA A 911 -6.99 -38.61 21.85
C ALA A 911 -5.79 -37.69 22.16
N LEU A 912 -5.77 -36.47 21.61
CA LEU A 912 -4.74 -35.48 21.93
C LEU A 912 -4.81 -35.04 23.40
N LEU A 913 -6.00 -34.75 23.93
CA LEU A 913 -6.15 -34.40 25.35
C LEU A 913 -5.78 -35.57 26.28
N ARG A 914 -6.12 -36.81 25.90
CA ARG A 914 -5.72 -38.02 26.63
C ARG A 914 -4.20 -38.19 26.65
N SER A 915 -3.54 -37.96 25.50
CA SER A 915 -2.07 -37.96 25.40
C SER A 915 -1.46 -36.92 26.34
N ALA A 916 -1.93 -35.68 26.25
CA ALA A 916 -1.45 -34.57 27.08
C ALA A 916 -1.58 -34.85 28.58
N ALA A 917 -2.75 -35.32 29.03
CA ALA A 917 -2.99 -35.67 30.42
C ALA A 917 -2.12 -36.85 30.90
N GLY A 918 -1.88 -37.85 30.03
CA GLY A 918 -0.95 -38.95 30.32
C GLY A 918 0.49 -38.48 30.51
N ILE A 919 0.97 -37.56 29.67
CA ILE A 919 2.30 -36.96 29.78
C ILE A 919 2.46 -36.19 31.10
N LEU A 920 1.46 -35.38 31.48
CA LEU A 920 1.48 -34.64 32.75
C LEU A 920 1.49 -35.56 33.97
N LEU A 921 0.76 -36.69 33.93
CA LEU A 921 0.74 -37.66 35.04
C LEU A 921 2.02 -38.51 35.15
N ALA A 922 2.69 -38.78 34.03
CA ALA A 922 3.94 -39.53 34.03
C ALA A 922 5.07 -38.79 34.76
N ARG A 923 4.94 -37.47 34.95
CA ARG A 923 5.95 -36.61 35.59
C ARG A 923 5.61 -36.39 37.07
N PRO A 924 6.44 -36.89 38.02
CA PRO A 924 6.20 -36.71 39.45
C PRO A 924 6.31 -35.26 39.93
N GLU A 925 7.14 -34.45 39.27
CA GLU A 925 7.40 -33.04 39.64
C GLU A 925 6.18 -32.15 39.42
N ASP A 926 5.29 -32.50 38.48
CA ASP A 926 4.10 -31.73 38.12
C ASP A 926 2.87 -32.16 38.95
N TRP A 927 3.08 -32.58 40.21
CA TRP A 927 2.04 -33.13 41.09
C TRP A 927 0.83 -32.20 41.27
N GLU A 928 1.03 -30.88 41.23
CA GLU A 928 -0.05 -29.88 41.31
C GLU A 928 -1.02 -29.95 40.12
N LEU A 929 -0.58 -30.49 38.98
CA LEU A 929 -1.36 -30.65 37.76
C LEU A 929 -2.06 -32.02 37.68
N HIS A 930 -1.70 -32.98 38.54
CA HIS A 930 -2.22 -34.36 38.48
C HIS A 930 -3.74 -34.42 38.68
N ALA A 931 -4.31 -33.58 39.54
CA ALA A 931 -5.75 -33.50 39.74
C ALA A 931 -6.49 -33.10 38.45
N ALA A 932 -5.97 -32.11 37.71
CA ALA A 932 -6.53 -31.67 36.43
C ALA A 932 -6.40 -32.76 35.36
N ALA A 933 -5.24 -33.41 35.27
CA ALA A 933 -5.00 -34.50 34.32
C ALA A 933 -5.89 -35.73 34.59
N LEU A 934 -6.05 -36.13 35.86
CA LEU A 934 -6.95 -37.22 36.25
C LEU A 934 -8.41 -36.88 35.97
N THR A 935 -8.84 -35.65 36.18
CA THR A 935 -10.19 -35.19 35.83
C THR A 935 -10.48 -35.40 34.34
N LEU A 936 -9.51 -35.08 33.46
CA LEU A 936 -9.64 -35.28 32.02
C LEU A 936 -9.74 -36.77 31.65
N LEU A 937 -8.84 -37.58 32.21
CA LEU A 937 -8.74 -39.01 31.90
C LEU A 937 -9.90 -39.84 32.44
N VAL A 938 -10.47 -39.45 33.58
CA VAL A 938 -11.63 -40.13 34.19
C VAL A 938 -12.92 -39.83 33.42
N ARG A 939 -13.07 -38.62 32.89
CA ARG A 939 -14.21 -38.25 32.05
C ARG A 939 -14.16 -38.94 30.68
N ASP A 940 -12.97 -39.15 30.12
CA ASP A 940 -12.81 -39.91 28.87
C ASP A 940 -13.14 -41.40 29.04
N PRO A 941 -14.13 -41.95 28.30
CA PRO A 941 -14.56 -43.33 28.46
C PRO A 941 -13.46 -44.38 28.18
N LYS A 942 -12.50 -44.08 27.29
CA LYS A 942 -11.44 -45.03 26.91
C LYS A 942 -10.34 -45.13 27.97
N SER A 943 -10.07 -44.07 28.73
CA SER A 943 -9.03 -44.03 29.77
C SER A 943 -9.54 -44.07 31.21
N ARG A 944 -10.86 -44.05 31.44
CA ARG A 944 -11.47 -43.99 32.77
C ARG A 944 -11.01 -45.11 33.70
N GLY A 945 -11.10 -46.36 33.25
CA GLY A 945 -10.88 -47.54 34.08
C GLY A 945 -9.53 -47.55 34.80
N PRO A 946 -8.39 -47.41 34.07
CA PRO A 946 -7.06 -47.39 34.67
C PRO A 946 -6.81 -46.25 35.67
N HIS A 947 -7.46 -45.10 35.50
CA HIS A 947 -7.11 -43.86 36.22
C HIS A 947 -8.08 -43.49 37.34
N LEU A 948 -9.30 -44.04 37.34
CA LEU A 948 -10.29 -43.82 38.39
C LEU A 948 -9.79 -44.18 39.80
N PRO A 949 -9.11 -45.32 40.06
CA PRO A 949 -8.60 -45.62 41.39
C PRO A 949 -7.59 -44.60 41.92
N GLN A 950 -6.79 -44.00 41.04
CA GLN A 950 -5.83 -42.96 41.41
C GLN A 950 -6.54 -41.65 41.75
N ALA A 951 -7.53 -41.23 40.96
CA ALA A 951 -8.34 -40.05 41.23
C ALA A 951 -9.10 -40.15 42.56
N LEU A 952 -9.75 -41.29 42.82
CA LEU A 952 -10.47 -41.54 44.07
C LEU A 952 -9.56 -41.51 45.29
N ARG A 953 -8.32 -42.01 45.18
CA ARG A 953 -7.33 -41.90 46.25
C ARG A 953 -6.96 -40.44 46.53
N LEU A 954 -6.61 -39.65 45.52
CA LEU A 954 -6.26 -38.24 45.73
C LEU A 954 -7.43 -37.44 46.34
N PHE A 955 -8.65 -37.68 45.85
CA PHE A 955 -9.86 -37.09 46.42
C PHE A 955 -10.03 -37.47 47.90
N ALA A 956 -9.90 -38.75 48.25
CA ALA A 956 -9.98 -39.22 49.63
C ALA A 956 -8.88 -38.64 50.54
N HIS A 957 -7.68 -38.38 50.00
CA HIS A 957 -6.58 -37.72 50.72
C HIS A 957 -6.80 -36.22 50.92
N GLY A 958 -7.81 -35.67 50.26
CA GLY A 958 -8.31 -34.34 50.50
C GLY A 958 -7.79 -33.25 49.58
N ASP A 959 -7.31 -33.63 48.38
CA ASP A 959 -6.97 -32.65 47.35
C ASP A 959 -8.23 -31.88 46.91
N PRO A 960 -8.31 -30.55 47.15
CA PRO A 960 -9.49 -29.75 46.81
C PRO A 960 -9.64 -29.52 45.31
N ARG A 961 -8.63 -29.85 44.49
CA ARG A 961 -8.64 -29.60 43.03
C ARG A 961 -9.40 -30.68 42.25
N LEU A 962 -9.81 -31.77 42.88
CA LEU A 962 -10.68 -32.78 42.28
C LEU A 962 -12.16 -32.48 42.59
N PRO A 963 -12.96 -32.11 41.58
CA PRO A 963 -14.35 -31.72 41.78
C PRO A 963 -15.24 -32.91 42.19
N VAL A 964 -16.24 -32.66 43.04
CA VAL A 964 -17.25 -33.67 43.44
C VAL A 964 -18.17 -33.99 42.24
N GLU A 965 -18.33 -33.05 41.33
CA GLU A 965 -19.06 -33.19 40.07
C GLU A 965 -18.50 -34.35 39.22
N LEU A 966 -17.17 -34.52 39.20
CA LEU A 966 -16.52 -35.65 38.51
C LEU A 966 -16.99 -36.99 39.09
N LEU A 967 -17.17 -37.08 40.40
CA LEU A 967 -17.64 -38.29 41.07
C LEU A 967 -19.10 -38.59 40.72
N ALA A 968 -19.93 -37.55 40.62
CA ALA A 968 -21.32 -37.67 40.20
C ALA A 968 -21.45 -38.21 38.77
N GLU A 969 -20.56 -37.79 37.86
CA GLU A 969 -20.52 -38.25 36.47
C GLU A 969 -20.14 -39.73 36.34
N VAL A 970 -19.21 -40.22 37.15
CA VAL A 970 -18.76 -41.63 37.09
C VAL A 970 -19.55 -42.58 38.00
N PHE A 971 -20.29 -42.04 38.97
CA PHE A 971 -21.08 -42.80 39.94
C PHE A 971 -21.96 -43.89 39.30
N PRO A 972 -22.71 -43.64 38.19
CA PRO A 972 -23.57 -44.67 37.60
C PRO A 972 -22.84 -45.95 37.16
N LEU A 973 -21.53 -45.84 36.88
CA LEU A 973 -20.70 -46.96 36.42
C LEU A 973 -19.85 -47.56 37.55
N HIS A 974 -19.54 -46.78 38.59
CA HIS A 974 -18.64 -47.17 39.68
C HIS A 974 -19.15 -46.69 41.05
N PRO A 975 -20.32 -47.16 41.52
CA PRO A 975 -20.94 -46.63 42.74
C PRO A 975 -20.11 -46.93 44.01
N GLU A 976 -19.69 -48.18 44.21
CA GLU A 976 -18.97 -48.58 45.43
C GLU A 976 -17.62 -47.86 45.63
N PRO A 977 -16.72 -47.78 44.62
CA PRO A 977 -15.47 -47.04 44.76
C PRO A 977 -15.67 -45.55 45.06
N VAL A 978 -16.70 -44.92 44.45
CA VAL A 978 -17.03 -43.51 44.68
C VAL A 978 -17.53 -43.28 46.11
N LEU A 979 -18.44 -44.13 46.59
CA LEU A 979 -18.95 -44.04 47.97
C LEU A 979 -17.82 -44.24 48.98
N ALA A 980 -16.92 -45.21 48.76
CA ALA A 980 -15.77 -45.42 49.62
C ALA A 980 -14.86 -44.18 49.71
N ALA A 981 -14.61 -43.50 48.59
CA ALA A 981 -13.81 -42.28 48.55
C ALA A 981 -14.49 -41.10 49.25
N LEU A 982 -15.81 -40.94 49.07
CA LEU A 982 -16.61 -39.91 49.75
C LEU A 982 -16.61 -40.13 51.27
N ARG A 983 -16.81 -41.37 51.74
CA ARG A 983 -16.71 -41.73 53.17
C ARG A 983 -15.34 -41.39 53.74
N ALA A 984 -14.28 -41.83 53.07
CA ALA A 984 -12.91 -41.56 53.50
C ALA A 984 -12.60 -40.06 53.58
N ARG A 985 -13.14 -39.26 52.65
CA ARG A 985 -13.00 -37.80 52.65
C ARG A 985 -13.77 -37.13 53.79
N LEU A 986 -15.02 -37.55 54.04
CA LEU A 986 -15.88 -37.02 55.10
C LEU A 986 -15.42 -37.41 56.51
N ALA A 987 -14.71 -38.53 56.65
CA ALA A 987 -14.15 -38.99 57.92
C ALA A 987 -12.90 -38.19 58.38
N ARG A 988 -12.35 -37.31 57.53
CA ARG A 988 -11.16 -36.51 57.86
C ARG A 988 -11.54 -35.24 58.62
N PRO A 989 -10.79 -34.86 59.67
CA PRO A 989 -11.02 -33.61 60.38
C PRO A 989 -10.66 -32.38 59.51
N GLY A 990 -11.47 -31.31 59.59
CA GLY A 990 -11.24 -30.00 58.96
C GLY A 990 -12.31 -29.56 57.95
N ASP A 991 -12.18 -28.32 57.44
CA ASP A 991 -13.16 -27.65 56.55
C ASP A 991 -13.40 -28.36 55.20
N GLY A 992 -12.60 -29.37 54.86
CA GLY A 992 -12.74 -30.15 53.64
C GLY A 992 -14.03 -30.98 53.57
N ALA A 993 -14.55 -31.46 54.72
CA ALA A 993 -15.83 -32.18 54.76
C ALA A 993 -17.01 -31.24 54.47
N ALA A 994 -16.95 -30.00 54.97
CA ALA A 994 -17.93 -28.96 54.71
C ALA A 994 -18.05 -28.63 53.21
N ALA A 995 -16.91 -28.45 52.54
CA ALA A 995 -16.87 -28.17 51.11
C ALA A 995 -17.49 -29.32 50.28
N VAL A 996 -17.22 -30.57 50.67
CA VAL A 996 -17.78 -31.76 49.99
C VAL A 996 -19.29 -31.85 50.22
N LEU A 997 -19.78 -31.64 51.44
CA LEU A 997 -21.21 -31.62 51.73
C LEU A 997 -21.92 -30.48 50.97
N ARG A 998 -21.34 -29.28 50.91
CA ARG A 998 -21.88 -28.17 50.10
C ARG A 998 -21.96 -28.52 48.62
N ALA A 999 -20.90 -29.10 48.05
CA ALA A 999 -20.90 -29.52 46.66
C ALA A 999 -21.95 -30.61 46.40
N LEU A 1000 -22.02 -31.64 47.27
CA LEU A 1000 -23.06 -32.68 47.19
C LEU A 1000 -24.47 -32.12 47.32
N ALA A 1001 -24.66 -31.02 48.07
CA ALA A 1001 -25.95 -30.35 48.19
C ALA A 1001 -26.39 -29.73 46.85
N GLY A 1002 -25.46 -29.20 46.06
CA GLY A 1002 -25.74 -28.60 44.75
C GLY A 1002 -25.94 -29.58 43.59
N LEU A 1003 -25.79 -30.89 43.81
CA LEU A 1003 -25.85 -31.88 42.73
C LEU A 1003 -27.27 -32.39 42.45
N ASP A 1004 -27.65 -32.39 41.16
CA ASP A 1004 -28.95 -32.88 40.70
C ASP A 1004 -28.98 -34.36 40.30
N THR A 1005 -27.85 -35.06 40.39
CA THR A 1005 -27.74 -36.47 39.96
C THR A 1005 -28.53 -37.40 40.89
N PRO A 1006 -29.65 -38.00 40.45
CA PRO A 1006 -30.56 -38.73 41.35
C PRO A 1006 -29.91 -39.96 41.98
N ALA A 1007 -29.08 -40.68 41.21
CA ALA A 1007 -28.44 -41.92 41.63
C ALA A 1007 -27.47 -41.70 42.81
N LEU A 1008 -26.66 -40.63 42.77
CA LEU A 1008 -25.76 -40.28 43.86
C LEU A 1008 -26.54 -39.69 45.04
N ALA A 1009 -27.50 -38.80 44.76
CA ALA A 1009 -28.28 -38.10 45.80
C ALA A 1009 -29.01 -39.06 46.76
N LEU A 1010 -29.49 -40.21 46.28
CA LEU A 1010 -30.09 -41.26 47.12
C LEU A 1010 -29.13 -41.83 48.18
N HIS A 1011 -27.83 -41.91 47.85
CA HIS A 1011 -26.80 -42.45 48.75
C HIS A 1011 -26.22 -41.38 49.67
N VAL A 1012 -26.30 -40.10 49.29
CA VAL A 1012 -25.78 -38.97 50.10
C VAL A 1012 -26.47 -38.90 51.46
N ALA A 1013 -27.76 -39.23 51.57
CA ALA A 1013 -28.46 -39.29 52.85
C ALA A 1013 -27.77 -40.24 53.85
N GLY A 1014 -27.28 -41.39 53.38
CA GLY A 1014 -26.49 -42.33 54.19
C GLY A 1014 -25.14 -41.75 54.60
N LEU A 1015 -24.46 -41.06 53.68
CA LEU A 1015 -23.17 -40.41 53.95
C LEU A 1015 -23.28 -39.28 54.98
N VAL A 1016 -24.34 -38.48 54.91
CA VAL A 1016 -24.62 -37.41 55.90
C VAL A 1016 -24.87 -38.02 57.28
N ARG A 1017 -25.57 -39.16 57.34
CA ARG A 1017 -25.79 -39.89 58.60
C ARG A 1017 -24.48 -40.44 59.17
N GLU A 1018 -23.67 -41.08 58.35
CA GLU A 1018 -22.35 -41.58 58.76
C GLU A 1018 -21.42 -40.43 59.20
N TYR A 1019 -21.50 -39.26 58.56
CA TYR A 1019 -20.76 -38.06 58.96
C TYR A 1019 -21.18 -37.54 60.34
N ILE A 1020 -22.50 -37.45 60.60
CA ILE A 1020 -23.05 -37.05 61.90
C ILE A 1020 -22.63 -38.04 63.00
N ASP A 1021 -22.70 -39.34 62.72
CA ASP A 1021 -22.28 -40.39 63.66
C ASP A 1021 -20.78 -40.28 63.99
N ALA A 1022 -19.95 -39.86 63.04
CA ALA A 1022 -18.51 -39.64 63.23
C ALA A 1022 -18.15 -38.28 63.88
N HIS A 1023 -19.01 -37.26 63.76
CA HIS A 1023 -18.79 -35.90 64.26
C HIS A 1023 -20.02 -35.38 65.05
N PRO A 1024 -20.31 -35.96 66.23
CA PRO A 1024 -21.54 -35.68 66.98
C PRO A 1024 -21.68 -34.23 67.45
N GLU A 1025 -20.56 -33.51 67.57
CA GLU A 1025 -20.49 -32.11 68.00
C GLU A 1025 -20.69 -31.11 66.84
N ASP A 1026 -20.55 -31.54 65.57
CA ASP A 1026 -20.60 -30.67 64.39
C ASP A 1026 -21.92 -30.78 63.62
N GLY A 1027 -22.93 -30.08 64.14
CA GLY A 1027 -24.23 -29.94 63.47
C GLY A 1027 -24.25 -28.98 62.29
N THR A 1028 -23.23 -28.14 62.13
CA THR A 1028 -23.29 -26.96 61.26
C THR A 1028 -23.28 -27.34 59.80
N HIS A 1029 -22.35 -28.21 59.38
CA HIS A 1029 -22.22 -28.61 57.97
C HIS A 1029 -23.35 -29.52 57.50
N ALA A 1030 -23.88 -30.39 58.37
CA ALA A 1030 -25.06 -31.20 58.06
C ALA A 1030 -26.32 -30.33 57.90
N ALA A 1031 -26.47 -29.30 58.72
CA ALA A 1031 -27.57 -28.35 58.59
C ALA A 1031 -27.42 -27.48 57.33
N GLU A 1032 -26.20 -27.03 56.99
CA GLU A 1032 -25.90 -26.31 55.74
C GLU A 1032 -26.22 -27.15 54.49
N TYR A 1033 -25.91 -28.45 54.51
CA TYR A 1033 -26.32 -29.38 53.44
C TYR A 1033 -27.84 -29.40 53.25
N VAL A 1034 -28.59 -29.52 54.36
CA VAL A 1034 -30.07 -29.50 54.32
C VAL A 1034 -30.57 -28.16 53.80
N ASP A 1035 -29.98 -27.04 54.25
CA ASP A 1035 -30.34 -25.69 53.83
C ASP A 1035 -30.20 -25.49 52.32
N LEU A 1036 -29.06 -25.88 51.75
CA LEU A 1036 -28.79 -25.80 50.31
C LEU A 1036 -29.69 -26.76 49.50
N ARG A 1037 -29.97 -27.97 50.00
CA ARG A 1037 -30.89 -28.89 49.33
C ARG A 1037 -32.32 -28.40 49.32
N LEU A 1038 -32.77 -27.73 50.37
CA LEU A 1038 -34.13 -27.18 50.45
C LEU A 1038 -34.42 -26.20 49.30
N GLU A 1039 -33.40 -25.52 48.78
CA GLU A 1039 -33.53 -24.58 47.65
C GLU A 1039 -33.82 -25.26 46.31
N HIS A 1040 -33.64 -26.58 46.20
CA HIS A 1040 -34.06 -27.36 45.01
C HIS A 1040 -35.59 -27.62 45.00
N GLY A 1041 -36.33 -27.05 45.94
CA GLY A 1041 -37.80 -27.03 45.94
C GLY A 1041 -38.44 -28.41 46.20
N PRO A 1042 -39.61 -28.71 45.58
CA PRO A 1042 -40.34 -29.95 45.84
C PRO A 1042 -39.55 -31.23 45.54
N ALA A 1043 -38.58 -31.18 44.61
CA ALA A 1043 -37.75 -32.32 44.26
C ALA A 1043 -36.88 -32.80 45.43
N ALA A 1044 -36.48 -31.89 46.33
CA ALA A 1044 -35.69 -32.23 47.53
C ALA A 1044 -36.49 -33.02 48.57
N ARG A 1045 -37.83 -32.96 48.53
CA ARG A 1045 -38.70 -33.61 49.54
C ARG A 1045 -38.46 -35.12 49.62
N ALA A 1046 -38.26 -35.79 48.49
CA ALA A 1046 -38.05 -37.23 48.45
C ALA A 1046 -36.77 -37.69 49.18
N LEU A 1047 -35.78 -36.81 49.32
CA LEU A 1047 -34.50 -37.10 49.96
C LEU A 1047 -34.43 -36.56 51.40
N LEU A 1048 -34.88 -35.33 51.61
CA LEU A 1048 -34.78 -34.65 52.89
C LEU A 1048 -35.78 -35.18 53.92
N LEU A 1049 -37.01 -35.53 53.51
CA LEU A 1049 -38.01 -36.02 54.45
C LEU A 1049 -37.60 -37.36 55.10
N PRO A 1050 -37.16 -38.39 54.34
CA PRO A 1050 -36.63 -39.62 54.95
C PRO A 1050 -35.36 -39.36 55.78
N LEU A 1051 -34.44 -38.52 55.30
CA LEU A 1051 -33.20 -38.21 56.02
C LEU A 1051 -33.48 -37.57 57.38
N VAL A 1052 -34.22 -36.46 57.42
CA VAL A 1052 -34.52 -35.72 58.65
C VAL A 1052 -35.38 -36.56 59.59
N THR A 1053 -36.38 -37.28 59.06
CA THR A 1053 -37.20 -38.18 59.88
C THR A 1053 -36.34 -39.29 60.51
N GLY A 1054 -35.43 -39.89 59.74
CA GLY A 1054 -34.53 -40.93 60.23
C GLY A 1054 -33.47 -40.41 61.21
N LEU A 1055 -32.99 -39.17 61.06
CA LEU A 1055 -32.10 -38.50 62.03
C LEU A 1055 -32.81 -38.17 63.34
N LEU A 1056 -34.14 -38.05 63.35
CA LEU A 1056 -34.90 -37.77 64.56
C LEU A 1056 -35.43 -39.04 65.21
N ARG A 1057 -36.08 -39.93 64.44
CA ARG A 1057 -36.89 -41.03 64.98
C ARG A 1057 -36.15 -42.38 65.06
N ASP A 1058 -35.39 -42.76 64.03
CA ASP A 1058 -34.79 -44.10 63.96
C ASP A 1058 -33.54 -44.21 64.84
N ARG A 1059 -32.63 -43.24 64.70
CA ARG A 1059 -31.44 -43.09 65.55
C ARG A 1059 -31.28 -41.59 65.81
N PRO A 1060 -31.77 -41.10 66.96
CA PRO A 1060 -31.81 -39.68 67.26
C PRO A 1060 -30.42 -39.04 67.19
N ALA A 1061 -30.29 -37.98 66.41
CA ALA A 1061 -29.07 -37.20 66.29
C ALA A 1061 -28.77 -36.44 67.60
N PRO A 1062 -27.48 -36.19 67.91
CA PRO A 1062 -27.08 -35.43 69.09
C PRO A 1062 -27.70 -34.02 69.15
N PRO A 1063 -27.87 -33.44 70.35
CA PRO A 1063 -28.45 -32.10 70.51
C PRO A 1063 -27.83 -31.00 69.63
N PRO A 1064 -26.49 -30.90 69.45
CA PRO A 1064 -25.90 -29.89 68.58
C PRO A 1064 -26.38 -29.96 67.12
N VAL A 1065 -26.59 -31.16 66.59
CA VAL A 1065 -27.08 -31.41 65.23
C VAL A 1065 -28.56 -31.03 65.11
N ARG A 1066 -29.38 -31.44 66.08
CA ARG A 1066 -30.80 -31.06 66.12
C ARG A 1066 -30.99 -29.55 66.27
N ALA A 1067 -30.15 -28.88 67.07
CA ALA A 1067 -30.17 -27.43 67.23
C ALA A 1067 -29.72 -26.68 65.96
N ALA A 1068 -28.80 -27.24 65.18
CA ALA A 1068 -28.42 -26.69 63.87
C ALA A 1068 -29.53 -26.88 62.82
N LEU A 1069 -30.15 -28.07 62.76
CA LEU A 1069 -31.30 -28.34 61.89
C LEU A 1069 -32.49 -27.43 62.23
N ALA A 1070 -32.77 -27.24 63.53
CA ALA A 1070 -33.77 -26.31 64.02
C ALA A 1070 -33.57 -24.90 63.45
N ARG A 1071 -32.34 -24.36 63.48
CA ARG A 1071 -32.04 -23.04 62.92
C ARG A 1071 -32.33 -22.93 61.43
N VAL A 1072 -31.96 -23.96 60.67
CA VAL A 1072 -32.21 -24.01 59.22
C VAL A 1072 -33.70 -24.14 58.90
N LEU A 1073 -34.40 -25.07 59.53
CA LEU A 1073 -35.82 -25.33 59.28
C LEU A 1073 -36.71 -24.15 59.72
N ALA A 1074 -36.33 -23.46 60.81
CA ALA A 1074 -36.98 -22.25 61.29
C ALA A 1074 -36.43 -20.96 60.64
N GLY A 1075 -35.58 -21.05 59.62
CA GLY A 1075 -35.13 -19.90 58.83
C GLY A 1075 -36.21 -19.33 57.90
N ALA A 1076 -35.96 -18.16 57.32
CA ALA A 1076 -36.90 -17.48 56.41
C ALA A 1076 -37.13 -18.28 55.11
N GLY A 1077 -36.04 -18.77 54.50
CA GLY A 1077 -36.04 -19.54 53.24
C GLY A 1077 -36.57 -18.78 52.02
N SER A 1078 -36.21 -19.26 50.81
CA SER A 1078 -36.83 -18.78 49.56
C SER A 1078 -38.27 -19.27 49.40
N THR A 1079 -38.98 -18.74 48.40
CA THR A 1079 -40.32 -19.22 48.04
C THR A 1079 -40.35 -20.71 47.70
N ALA A 1080 -39.26 -21.27 47.14
CA ALA A 1080 -39.16 -22.68 46.79
C ALA A 1080 -38.98 -23.59 48.02
N SER A 1081 -38.22 -23.16 49.03
CA SER A 1081 -37.90 -23.98 50.20
C SER A 1081 -38.95 -23.95 51.33
N ARG A 1082 -39.76 -22.89 51.41
CA ARG A 1082 -40.73 -22.66 52.51
C ARG A 1082 -41.69 -23.82 52.81
N PRO A 1083 -42.34 -24.48 51.82
CA PRO A 1083 -43.29 -25.55 52.12
C PRO A 1083 -42.63 -26.76 52.80
N LEU A 1084 -41.47 -27.18 52.28
CA LEU A 1084 -40.72 -28.31 52.81
C LEU A 1084 -40.06 -27.98 54.15
N ARG A 1085 -39.55 -26.75 54.33
CA ARG A 1085 -39.08 -26.27 55.64
C ARG A 1085 -40.16 -26.39 56.70
N ALA A 1086 -41.39 -25.95 56.39
CA ALA A 1086 -42.51 -26.04 57.31
C ALA A 1086 -42.87 -27.50 57.65
N GLU A 1087 -42.94 -28.37 56.65
CA GLU A 1087 -43.21 -29.81 56.86
C GLU A 1087 -42.16 -30.46 57.77
N LEU A 1088 -40.86 -30.25 57.50
CA LEU A 1088 -39.77 -30.82 58.28
C LEU A 1088 -39.66 -30.20 59.69
N LEU A 1089 -39.98 -28.91 59.82
CA LEU A 1089 -40.03 -28.23 61.11
C LEU A 1089 -41.10 -28.84 62.02
N GLU A 1090 -42.27 -29.19 61.47
CA GLU A 1090 -43.31 -29.89 62.22
C GLU A 1090 -42.83 -31.28 62.68
N VAL A 1091 -42.10 -32.03 61.84
CA VAL A 1091 -41.51 -33.32 62.23
C VAL A 1091 -40.53 -33.15 63.40
N LEU A 1092 -39.71 -32.09 63.39
CA LEU A 1092 -38.78 -31.76 64.48
C LEU A 1092 -39.51 -31.37 65.76
N LEU A 1093 -40.52 -30.49 65.67
CA LEU A 1093 -41.32 -30.06 66.82
C LEU A 1093 -42.10 -31.22 67.46
N GLU A 1094 -42.67 -32.13 66.65
CA GLU A 1094 -43.32 -33.34 67.13
C GLU A 1094 -42.34 -34.24 67.89
N PHE A 1095 -41.13 -34.43 67.36
CA PHE A 1095 -40.09 -35.22 68.01
C PHE A 1095 -39.62 -34.61 69.35
N GLU A 1096 -39.35 -33.30 69.39
CA GLU A 1096 -38.96 -32.62 70.64
C GLU A 1096 -40.08 -32.65 71.67
N GLN A 1097 -41.34 -32.62 71.22
CA GLN A 1097 -42.51 -32.71 72.08
C GLN A 1097 -42.62 -34.05 72.80
N THR A 1098 -42.35 -35.17 72.10
CA THR A 1098 -42.56 -36.52 72.63
C THR A 1098 -41.31 -37.11 73.27
N THR A 1099 -40.16 -36.94 72.61
CA THR A 1099 -38.97 -37.78 72.83
C THR A 1099 -37.71 -36.98 73.16
N GLY A 1100 -37.36 -35.97 72.34
CA GLY A 1100 -36.06 -35.28 72.40
C GLY A 1100 -35.88 -34.37 73.62
N ARG A 1101 -36.90 -33.55 73.93
CA ARG A 1101 -37.02 -32.64 75.10
C ARG A 1101 -35.76 -31.84 75.44
N ASP A 1102 -34.98 -31.47 74.44
CA ASP A 1102 -33.70 -30.80 74.67
C ASP A 1102 -33.86 -29.26 74.66
N PRO A 1103 -33.52 -28.56 75.75
CA PRO A 1103 -33.68 -27.11 75.82
C PRO A 1103 -32.77 -26.35 74.85
N ASP A 1104 -31.63 -26.90 74.42
CA ASP A 1104 -30.73 -26.24 73.46
C ASP A 1104 -31.34 -26.18 72.04
N VAL A 1105 -32.09 -27.21 71.65
CA VAL A 1105 -32.78 -27.26 70.35
C VAL A 1105 -33.94 -26.26 70.33
N LEU A 1106 -34.69 -26.18 71.43
CA LEU A 1106 -35.82 -25.25 71.56
C LEU A 1106 -35.34 -23.79 71.67
N ASP A 1107 -34.20 -23.53 72.34
CA ASP A 1107 -33.56 -22.21 72.37
C ASP A 1107 -33.13 -21.77 70.97
N ALA A 1108 -32.54 -22.68 70.19
CA ALA A 1108 -32.14 -22.43 68.81
C ALA A 1108 -33.34 -22.15 67.87
N LEU A 1109 -34.47 -22.84 68.07
CA LEU A 1109 -35.73 -22.56 67.38
C LEU A 1109 -36.30 -21.19 67.72
N LEU A 1110 -36.26 -20.79 69.00
CA LEU A 1110 -36.74 -19.50 69.46
C LEU A 1110 -35.91 -18.36 68.84
N GLN A 1111 -34.58 -18.52 68.80
CA GLN A 1111 -33.68 -17.57 68.18
C GLN A 1111 -33.93 -17.44 66.66
N ALA A 1112 -34.09 -18.56 65.95
CA ALA A 1112 -34.40 -18.56 64.52
C ALA A 1112 -35.79 -17.97 64.21
N ALA A 1113 -36.78 -18.23 65.07
CA ALA A 1113 -38.12 -17.66 64.96
C ALA A 1113 -38.10 -16.13 65.09
N ALA A 1114 -37.35 -15.60 66.06
CA ALA A 1114 -37.21 -14.16 66.26
C ALA A 1114 -36.43 -13.50 65.11
N ALA A 1115 -35.32 -14.10 64.66
CA ALA A 1115 -34.55 -13.58 63.53
C ALA A 1115 -35.38 -13.45 62.23
N GLY A 1116 -36.36 -14.33 62.02
CA GLY A 1116 -37.23 -14.34 60.84
C GLY A 1116 -38.41 -13.37 60.85
N VAL A 1117 -38.51 -12.44 61.82
CA VAL A 1117 -39.65 -11.51 61.98
C VAL A 1117 -39.92 -10.63 60.77
N GLY A 1118 -38.88 -10.21 60.03
CA GLY A 1118 -39.03 -9.37 58.85
C GLY A 1118 -39.50 -10.12 57.60
N ASP A 1119 -39.18 -11.42 57.50
CA ASP A 1119 -39.38 -12.21 56.29
C ASP A 1119 -40.55 -13.21 56.39
N ARG A 1120 -41.07 -13.45 57.60
CA ARG A 1120 -42.16 -14.38 57.88
C ARG A 1120 -43.43 -13.65 58.33
N PRO A 1121 -44.63 -14.05 57.85
CA PRO A 1121 -45.89 -13.50 58.35
C PRO A 1121 -46.01 -13.62 59.87
N GLU A 1122 -46.44 -12.53 60.52
CA GLU A 1122 -46.58 -12.40 61.97
C GLU A 1122 -47.29 -13.59 62.62
N ILE A 1123 -48.37 -14.09 62.01
CA ILE A 1123 -49.16 -15.23 62.51
C ILE A 1123 -48.31 -16.50 62.65
N ARG A 1124 -47.42 -16.77 61.69
CA ARG A 1124 -46.54 -17.96 61.73
C ARG A 1124 -45.41 -17.79 62.73
N THR A 1125 -44.86 -16.58 62.84
CA THR A 1125 -43.85 -16.26 63.86
C THR A 1125 -44.43 -16.38 65.26
N ARG A 1126 -45.65 -15.87 65.48
CA ARG A 1126 -46.43 -16.01 66.72
C ARG A 1126 -46.62 -17.48 67.08
N ALA A 1127 -47.11 -18.29 66.14
CA ALA A 1127 -47.36 -19.71 66.37
C ALA A 1127 -46.08 -20.49 66.73
N LEU A 1128 -44.96 -20.21 66.03
CA LEU A 1128 -43.69 -20.89 66.30
C LEU A 1128 -43.10 -20.49 67.67
N VAL A 1129 -43.13 -19.20 68.02
CA VAL A 1129 -42.64 -18.71 69.33
C VAL A 1129 -43.50 -19.27 70.47
N HIS A 1130 -44.83 -19.24 70.30
CA HIS A 1130 -45.76 -19.78 71.29
C HIS A 1130 -45.57 -21.29 71.50
N ARG A 1131 -45.49 -22.05 70.40
CA ARG A 1131 -45.32 -23.50 70.46
C ARG A 1131 -43.98 -23.90 71.07
N THR A 1132 -42.88 -23.22 70.71
CA THR A 1132 -41.56 -23.43 71.33
C THR A 1132 -41.60 -23.11 72.82
N GLY A 1133 -42.27 -22.04 73.23
CA GLY A 1133 -42.46 -21.70 74.63
C GLY A 1133 -43.30 -22.72 75.40
N MET A 1134 -44.40 -23.22 74.83
CA MET A 1134 -45.22 -24.28 75.42
C MET A 1134 -44.42 -25.58 75.64
N LEU A 1135 -43.39 -25.84 74.83
CA LEU A 1135 -42.49 -26.97 75.01
C LEU A 1135 -41.44 -26.71 76.09
N LEU A 1136 -40.87 -25.50 76.15
CA LEU A 1136 -39.87 -25.10 77.15
C LEU A 1136 -40.45 -25.00 78.57
N VAL A 1137 -41.67 -24.50 78.74
CA VAL A 1137 -42.29 -24.24 80.06
C VAL A 1137 -42.72 -25.52 80.80
N ARG A 1138 -42.63 -26.69 80.14
CA ARG A 1138 -42.86 -27.99 80.78
C ARG A 1138 -41.89 -28.30 81.91
N THR A 1139 -40.73 -27.64 81.94
CA THR A 1139 -39.78 -27.70 83.05
C THR A 1139 -39.54 -26.29 83.61
N PRO A 1140 -39.29 -26.16 84.92
CA PRO A 1140 -38.99 -24.85 85.51
C PRO A 1140 -37.69 -24.23 84.94
N GLU A 1141 -36.72 -25.06 84.58
CA GLU A 1141 -35.49 -24.63 83.91
C GLU A 1141 -35.75 -24.11 82.49
N GLY A 1142 -36.59 -24.79 81.71
CA GLY A 1142 -36.97 -24.35 80.37
C GLY A 1142 -37.85 -23.09 80.40
N ALA A 1143 -38.72 -22.93 81.40
CA ALA A 1143 -39.48 -21.69 81.61
C ALA A 1143 -38.55 -20.49 81.87
N ALA A 1144 -37.55 -20.65 82.75
CA ALA A 1144 -36.56 -19.61 83.02
C ALA A 1144 -35.71 -19.28 81.78
N ARG A 1145 -35.35 -20.30 80.99
CA ARG A 1145 -34.59 -20.13 79.74
C ARG A 1145 -35.40 -19.41 78.67
N PHE A 1146 -36.67 -19.76 78.50
CA PHE A 1146 -37.60 -19.10 77.57
C PHE A 1146 -37.76 -17.62 77.93
N ASP A 1147 -38.06 -17.32 79.19
CA ASP A 1147 -38.21 -15.94 79.68
C ASP A 1147 -36.94 -15.10 79.46
N ARG A 1148 -35.77 -15.64 79.82
CA ARG A 1148 -34.48 -14.97 79.61
C ARG A 1148 -34.24 -14.70 78.12
N ARG A 1149 -34.38 -15.73 77.28
CA ARG A 1149 -34.10 -15.61 75.84
C ARG A 1149 -35.11 -14.72 75.12
N LEU A 1150 -36.39 -14.76 75.50
CA LEU A 1150 -37.42 -13.89 74.95
C LEU A 1150 -37.10 -12.41 75.20
N VAL A 1151 -36.60 -12.08 76.41
CA VAL A 1151 -36.14 -10.73 76.76
C VAL A 1151 -34.89 -10.33 75.98
N GLU A 1152 -33.91 -11.22 75.86
CA GLU A 1152 -32.70 -10.99 75.05
C GLU A 1152 -33.07 -10.70 73.59
N LEU A 1153 -33.90 -11.55 72.96
CA LEU A 1153 -34.33 -11.36 71.58
C LEU A 1153 -35.19 -10.10 71.39
N ALA A 1154 -36.03 -9.73 72.35
CA ALA A 1154 -36.79 -8.48 72.31
C ALA A 1154 -35.86 -7.25 72.32
N ARG A 1155 -34.71 -7.35 73.01
CA ARG A 1155 -33.66 -6.34 72.99
C ARG A 1155 -32.87 -6.38 71.68
N ASP A 1156 -32.47 -7.55 71.21
CA ASP A 1156 -31.44 -7.65 70.17
C ASP A 1156 -32.03 -7.67 68.75
N VAL A 1157 -33.29 -8.11 68.59
CA VAL A 1157 -33.96 -8.19 67.28
C VAL A 1157 -34.92 -7.02 67.07
N PRO A 1158 -34.69 -6.15 66.06
CA PRO A 1158 -35.58 -5.03 65.75
C PRO A 1158 -37.01 -5.49 65.45
N GLY A 1159 -38.01 -4.80 66.03
CA GLY A 1159 -39.43 -5.08 65.80
C GLY A 1159 -39.99 -6.31 66.53
N PHE A 1160 -39.15 -7.20 67.09
CA PHE A 1160 -39.62 -8.39 67.79
C PHE A 1160 -40.33 -8.06 69.12
N ALA A 1161 -39.80 -7.11 69.90
CA ALA A 1161 -40.44 -6.64 71.15
C ALA A 1161 -41.88 -6.15 70.91
N ALA A 1162 -42.07 -5.33 69.88
CA ALA A 1162 -43.37 -4.78 69.50
C ALA A 1162 -44.39 -5.88 69.14
N LEU A 1163 -43.94 -6.96 68.50
CA LEU A 1163 -44.79 -8.11 68.17
C LEU A 1163 -45.17 -8.91 69.41
N VAL A 1164 -44.20 -9.22 70.29
CA VAL A 1164 -44.45 -9.97 71.53
C VAL A 1164 -45.44 -9.21 72.43
N ILE A 1165 -45.29 -7.88 72.56
CA ILE A 1165 -46.23 -7.04 73.32
C ILE A 1165 -47.63 -7.09 72.71
N ARG A 1166 -47.74 -7.05 71.38
CA ARG A 1166 -49.02 -7.13 70.68
C ARG A 1166 -49.69 -8.49 70.92
N TRP A 1167 -48.95 -9.59 70.83
CA TRP A 1167 -49.50 -10.93 71.09
C TRP A 1167 -49.96 -11.10 72.54
N LEU A 1168 -49.19 -10.55 73.50
CA LEU A 1168 -49.53 -10.51 74.92
C LEU A 1168 -50.79 -9.66 75.21
N ALA A 1169 -51.04 -8.63 74.41
CA ALA A 1169 -52.23 -7.78 74.50
C ALA A 1169 -53.45 -8.42 73.81
N ASP A 1170 -53.24 -9.03 72.64
CA ASP A 1170 -54.30 -9.62 71.81
C ASP A 1170 -54.88 -10.92 72.43
N ALA A 1171 -54.05 -11.72 73.11
CA ALA A 1171 -54.49 -12.97 73.77
C ALA A 1171 -53.77 -13.20 75.12
N PRO A 1172 -54.08 -12.40 76.15
CA PRO A 1172 -53.33 -12.43 77.42
C PRO A 1172 -53.42 -13.77 78.16
N GLN A 1173 -54.56 -14.49 78.06
CA GLN A 1173 -54.73 -15.80 78.70
C GLN A 1173 -53.88 -16.89 78.02
N GLU A 1174 -53.68 -16.79 76.70
CA GLU A 1174 -52.90 -17.76 75.91
C GLU A 1174 -51.39 -17.65 76.22
N TRP A 1175 -50.88 -16.44 76.39
CA TRP A 1175 -49.46 -16.18 76.63
C TRP A 1175 -49.05 -16.19 78.10
N ALA A 1176 -49.99 -15.98 79.04
CA ALA A 1176 -49.73 -16.12 80.48
C ALA A 1176 -49.32 -17.55 80.88
N ALA A 1177 -49.70 -18.54 80.08
CA ALA A 1177 -49.27 -19.93 80.25
C ALA A 1177 -47.79 -20.16 79.89
N VAL A 1178 -47.14 -19.20 79.23
CA VAL A 1178 -45.83 -19.39 78.59
C VAL A 1178 -44.80 -18.34 79.00
N VAL A 1179 -45.21 -17.08 79.18
CA VAL A 1179 -44.32 -15.96 79.52
C VAL A 1179 -44.51 -15.60 80.98
N GLY A 1180 -43.44 -15.61 81.75
CA GLY A 1180 -43.47 -15.23 83.15
C GLY A 1180 -43.80 -13.73 83.35
N PRO A 1181 -44.44 -13.35 84.48
CA PRO A 1181 -44.81 -11.95 84.75
C PRO A 1181 -43.62 -10.97 84.78
N SER A 1182 -42.42 -11.47 85.07
CA SER A 1182 -41.19 -10.66 85.10
C SER A 1182 -40.62 -10.43 83.69
N ALA A 1183 -40.64 -11.44 82.82
CA ALA A 1183 -40.23 -11.30 81.42
C ALA A 1183 -41.18 -10.36 80.66
N ARG A 1184 -42.51 -10.53 80.86
CA ARG A 1184 -43.53 -9.63 80.31
C ARG A 1184 -43.27 -8.16 80.63
N ARG A 1185 -43.08 -7.82 81.91
CA ARG A 1185 -42.78 -6.45 82.35
C ARG A 1185 -41.49 -5.90 81.74
N THR A 1186 -40.48 -6.77 81.58
CA THR A 1186 -39.18 -6.37 81.02
C THR A 1186 -39.28 -6.09 79.52
N VAL A 1187 -40.01 -6.91 78.76
CA VAL A 1187 -40.26 -6.67 77.32
C VAL A 1187 -41.11 -5.41 77.12
N GLU A 1188 -42.17 -5.21 77.91
CA GLU A 1188 -42.99 -4.00 77.89
C GLU A 1188 -42.13 -2.74 78.16
N ALA A 1189 -41.24 -2.79 79.17
CA ALA A 1189 -40.33 -1.70 79.50
C ALA A 1189 -39.37 -1.33 78.37
N LEU A 1190 -38.79 -2.33 77.69
CA LEU A 1190 -37.84 -2.14 76.58
C LEU A 1190 -38.46 -1.38 75.39
N GLU A 1191 -39.72 -1.63 75.06
CA GLU A 1191 -40.43 -0.92 73.98
C GLU A 1191 -40.80 0.52 74.38
N THR A 1192 -41.24 0.75 75.62
CA THR A 1192 -41.47 2.11 76.13
C THR A 1192 -40.19 2.95 76.15
N SER A 1193 -39.04 2.36 76.50
CA SER A 1193 -37.74 3.06 76.42
C SER A 1193 -37.33 3.38 74.98
N ARG A 1194 -37.67 2.53 73.99
CA ARG A 1194 -37.42 2.81 72.56
C ARG A 1194 -38.33 3.91 72.01
N ARG A 1195 -39.62 3.92 72.37
CA ARG A 1195 -40.57 4.98 71.95
C ARG A 1195 -40.29 6.36 72.56
N ALA A 1196 -39.54 6.41 73.68
CA ALA A 1196 -39.15 7.64 74.36
C ALA A 1196 -37.90 8.32 73.78
N MET A 1197 -37.23 7.73 72.78
CA MET A 1197 -36.15 8.38 72.04
C MET A 1197 -36.68 8.89 70.68
N PRO A 1198 -36.72 10.21 70.42
CA PRO A 1198 -37.10 10.74 69.12
C PRO A 1198 -36.01 10.40 68.09
N MET A 1199 -36.38 9.61 67.07
CA MET A 1199 -35.55 9.41 65.88
C MET A 1199 -35.44 10.73 65.10
N PRO A 1200 -34.23 11.23 64.77
CA PRO A 1200 -34.09 12.35 63.87
C PRO A 1200 -34.46 11.90 62.44
N MET A 1201 -35.33 12.70 61.85
CA MET A 1201 -35.75 12.69 60.46
C MET A 1201 -34.52 12.90 59.55
N GLN A 1202 -34.23 11.97 58.64
CA GLN A 1202 -33.39 12.27 57.47
C GLN A 1202 -34.07 11.81 56.19
N ALA A 1203 -33.95 12.69 55.21
CA ALA A 1203 -34.78 12.84 54.04
C ALA A 1203 -34.55 11.77 52.96
N ALA A 1204 -35.60 11.52 52.19
CA ALA A 1204 -35.52 10.82 50.92
C ALA A 1204 -34.85 11.71 49.85
N GLY A 1205 -34.01 11.08 49.04
CA GLY A 1205 -33.73 11.50 47.66
C GLY A 1205 -32.32 12.03 47.41
N ARG A 1206 -31.43 11.17 46.90
CA ARG A 1206 -31.05 11.21 45.48
C ARG A 1206 -30.11 10.06 45.10
N GLU A 1207 -30.34 9.62 43.88
CA GLU A 1207 -29.60 8.65 43.08
C GLU A 1207 -28.10 9.00 42.94
N HIS A 1208 -27.25 7.98 42.90
CA HIS A 1208 -26.27 7.66 41.83
C HIS A 1208 -25.04 6.92 42.40
N GLY A 1209 -24.62 5.87 41.67
CA GLY A 1209 -23.21 5.66 41.37
C GLY A 1209 -22.35 4.88 42.36
N SER A 1210 -22.21 3.57 42.10
CA SER A 1210 -20.93 2.93 41.78
C SER A 1210 -19.65 3.41 42.52
N LEU A 1211 -19.12 2.60 43.45
CA LEU A 1211 -17.78 1.94 43.39
C LEU A 1211 -17.36 1.38 44.78
N ARG A 1212 -17.01 0.08 44.78
CA ARG A 1212 -15.85 -0.62 45.41
C ARG A 1212 -15.19 -0.02 46.67
N PRO A 1213 -14.67 -0.85 47.60
CA PRO A 1213 -13.27 -1.30 47.41
C PRO A 1213 -12.90 -2.67 48.02
N ALA A 1214 -11.71 -3.13 47.62
CA ALA A 1214 -10.79 -4.04 48.31
C ALA A 1214 -11.23 -5.49 48.54
#